data_AF-A0A812N776-F1
#
_entry.id   AF-A0A812N776-F1
#
_cell.length_a   1.000
_cell.length_b   1.000
_cell.length_c   1.000
_cell.angle_alpha   90.00
_cell.angle_beta   90.00
_cell.angle_gamma   90.00
#
_symmetry.space_group_name_H-M   'P 1'
#
loop_
_entity.id
_entity.type
_entity.pdbx_description
1 polymer ?
#
loop_
_entity_poly.entity_id
_entity_poly.type
_entity_poly.pdbx_seq_one_letter_code
_entity_poly.pdbx_strand_id
1 'polypeptide(L)'
;MLSTEQARADLTVSVPPWPLGSSEALDVRLGSCESTLNLKLQITSGTFWTKFAQFLPGVIGKLQSLVNDKLSEYLCGDALVSVQHSLTDVLTRTWEESRLANYSHDAPWPRQNWVDWTQHPLTHGIAGLQEQFLQPKGVYEKLVGNRCIVGEGPTCYKLPVCIAGNETHCAMETNSSTSLGASVFEAVWNSSDFEVTPLWARNASLAANISVSQFLVRPIFNISFRGPGNSSSPFSELFRVNLSLRDVKLGANVTAGVDAAKYSKVPGPQLYSSACFGPCLEAVQVTRLFSQFQLEQISVGSFANQTQPTLLLGLLRATSQLLDPPAGTANFTQEVVQGLVENRVAAAWNDSLADWMKGLQTQVCPVPRGQEVYQYTGRRLILPEFGETCCWIALGTALTALPFAIWWSYRRPCQFWYADALCESTCVPRGLAVLLPLAIIACLFFLLGSNYLLMAQTFVNLEEAPSYIWNAYAVMVYSLFYSINALYYESDLQAMSWVLLCFSAILPYVKLILMMVSWIMPSRFLPVRLRNFILVLMDDIGKFSLVDVFTVQFLSGVFHLEIMGTSPSSKPSSDPMRMVLRTNEELGFAAFVCATVVSLIIGHLCRHYHEKSVSYERPDCSNGDVELQSQVATFDHPLSGPSANSPPRCSWQEAIVGPLLLLALTLAIVGCSMTAFSVHLRCIFGHLGESQFSLFQFAYSLPSFSEHPIAWPTLFNQFTFVLFAIGVNFLQLLLLLLLWYWRVPKLKHVDWRAVAHCLGAWSALDVALISMIITMLELGASDFIHLWPDQKEKMSRRHRL
;
A
#
# COMPACT_ATOMS: atom_id res chain seq x y z
N MET A 1 67.80 4.17 -13.59
CA MET A 1 66.58 4.97 -13.74
C MET A 1 66.86 6.07 -14.76
N LEU A 2 65.85 6.49 -15.53
CA LEU A 2 65.94 7.69 -16.38
C LEU A 2 65.25 8.81 -15.60
N SER A 3 65.93 9.91 -15.31
CA SER A 3 65.28 11.12 -14.79
C SER A 3 65.13 12.13 -15.92
N THR A 4 63.91 12.59 -16.15
CA THR A 4 63.57 13.63 -17.13
C THR A 4 63.82 15.00 -16.51
N GLU A 5 64.79 15.77 -17.05
CA GLU A 5 64.93 17.19 -16.67
C GLU A 5 64.01 18.08 -17.54
N GLN A 6 63.77 17.72 -18.81
CA GLN A 6 62.78 18.37 -19.69
C GLN A 6 62.45 17.43 -20.88
N ALA A 7 61.16 17.23 -21.14
CA ALA A 7 60.66 16.57 -22.35
C ALA A 7 59.56 17.44 -22.96
N ARG A 8 59.72 17.83 -24.21
CA ARG A 8 58.74 18.64 -24.95
C ARG A 8 58.48 18.01 -26.30
N ALA A 9 57.22 17.76 -26.60
CA ALA A 9 56.77 17.35 -27.93
C ALA A 9 55.69 18.35 -28.36
N ASP A 10 55.98 19.13 -29.40
CA ASP A 10 55.03 20.06 -29.97
C ASP A 10 54.35 19.35 -31.17
N LEU A 11 53.03 19.19 -31.09
CA LEU A 11 52.22 18.53 -32.11
C LEU A 11 51.28 19.53 -32.77
N THR A 12 51.31 19.60 -34.09
CA THR A 12 50.33 20.37 -34.86
C THR A 12 49.26 19.42 -35.39
N VAL A 13 47.98 19.71 -35.14
CA VAL A 13 46.86 18.93 -35.67
C VAL A 13 46.12 19.80 -36.67
N SER A 14 46.06 19.39 -37.93
CA SER A 14 45.30 20.08 -38.97
C SER A 14 44.05 19.26 -39.30
N VAL A 15 42.89 19.80 -38.95
CA VAL A 15 41.60 19.27 -39.40
C VAL A 15 41.16 20.08 -40.62
N PRO A 16 41.09 19.50 -41.83
CA PRO A 16 40.66 20.25 -43.00
C PRO A 16 39.19 20.70 -42.86
N PRO A 17 38.80 21.83 -43.47
CA PRO A 17 37.41 22.30 -43.45
C PRO A 17 36.49 21.31 -44.15
N TRP A 18 35.40 20.94 -43.48
CA TRP A 18 34.50 19.85 -43.90
C TRP A 18 33.56 20.29 -45.03
N PRO A 19 33.49 19.56 -46.15
CA PRO A 19 32.44 19.78 -47.14
C PRO A 19 31.12 19.16 -46.65
N LEU A 20 30.17 20.01 -46.26
CA LEU A 20 28.78 19.64 -45.95
C LEU A 20 28.20 18.85 -47.15
N GLY A 21 28.05 17.53 -46.99
CA GLY A 21 27.39 16.65 -47.99
C GLY A 21 28.22 15.48 -48.53
N SER A 22 29.51 15.34 -48.19
CA SER A 22 30.30 14.17 -48.58
C SER A 22 30.21 13.04 -47.55
N SER A 23 30.18 11.78 -48.01
CA SER A 23 30.24 10.58 -47.17
C SER A 23 31.67 10.12 -46.86
N GLU A 24 32.66 10.98 -47.08
CA GLU A 24 34.05 10.61 -46.84
C GLU A 24 34.35 10.65 -45.33
N ALA A 25 35.06 9.63 -44.85
CA ALA A 25 35.48 9.52 -43.46
C ALA A 25 36.39 10.70 -43.09
N LEU A 26 36.28 11.17 -41.84
CA LEU A 26 37.05 12.31 -41.34
C LEU A 26 38.55 11.97 -41.28
N ASP A 27 39.33 12.44 -42.26
CA ASP A 27 40.78 12.26 -42.25
C ASP A 27 41.45 13.34 -41.38
N VAL A 28 41.55 13.10 -40.07
CA VAL A 28 42.34 13.96 -39.17
C VAL A 28 43.80 13.74 -39.50
N ARG A 29 44.49 14.80 -39.99
CA ARG A 29 45.92 14.74 -40.28
C ARG A 29 46.72 15.38 -39.15
N LEU A 30 47.61 14.58 -38.57
CA LEU A 30 48.63 15.09 -37.68
C LEU A 30 49.76 15.69 -38.53
N GLY A 31 50.07 16.95 -38.26
CA GLY A 31 51.18 17.68 -38.86
C GLY A 31 52.53 17.24 -38.29
N SER A 32 53.56 18.05 -38.50
CA SER A 32 54.90 17.74 -38.01
C SER A 32 54.93 17.60 -36.48
N CYS A 33 55.55 16.52 -36.00
CA CYS A 33 55.87 16.29 -34.60
C CYS A 33 57.35 16.60 -34.39
N GLU A 34 57.64 17.60 -33.56
CA GLU A 34 59.01 17.89 -33.14
C GLU A 34 59.14 17.55 -31.66
N SER A 35 59.96 16.54 -31.35
CA SER A 35 60.22 16.14 -29.96
C SER A 35 61.67 16.39 -29.58
N THR A 36 61.86 17.07 -28.45
CA THR A 36 63.15 17.26 -27.81
C THR A 36 63.14 16.50 -26.49
N LEU A 37 63.90 15.39 -26.45
CA LEU A 37 64.05 14.54 -25.28
C LEU A 37 65.47 14.65 -24.75
N ASN A 38 65.60 15.27 -23.58
CA ASN A 38 66.87 15.37 -22.88
C ASN A 38 66.83 14.49 -21.62
N LEU A 39 66.87 13.18 -21.82
CA LEU A 39 66.91 12.24 -20.70
C LEU A 39 68.33 12.08 -20.20
N LYS A 40 68.49 12.14 -18.88
CA LYS A 40 69.75 11.86 -18.20
C LYS A 40 69.70 10.44 -17.64
N LEU A 41 70.60 9.58 -18.12
CA LEU A 41 70.67 8.20 -17.69
C LEU A 41 71.40 8.13 -16.34
N GLN A 42 70.68 7.88 -15.25
CA GLN A 42 71.26 7.78 -13.91
C GLN A 42 71.20 6.33 -13.40
N ILE A 43 72.36 5.68 -13.27
CA ILE A 43 72.46 4.30 -12.77
C ILE A 43 72.48 4.35 -11.24
N THR A 44 71.31 4.15 -10.63
CA THR A 44 71.10 4.29 -9.18
C THR A 44 71.37 2.99 -8.39
N SER A 45 71.37 1.82 -9.05
CA SER A 45 71.81 0.54 -8.47
C SER A 45 72.01 -0.52 -9.56
N GLY A 46 73.02 -1.39 -9.44
CA GLY A 46 73.16 -2.53 -10.34
C GLY A 46 74.27 -3.53 -10.00
N THR A 47 74.24 -4.66 -10.71
CA THR A 47 75.17 -5.79 -10.61
C THR A 47 76.58 -5.42 -11.11
N PHE A 48 77.58 -6.28 -10.90
CA PHE A 48 78.99 -6.06 -11.28
C PHE A 48 79.17 -5.50 -12.72
N TRP A 49 78.36 -5.95 -13.68
CA TRP A 49 78.39 -5.48 -15.07
C TRP A 49 78.00 -4.01 -15.25
N THR A 50 77.09 -3.49 -14.43
CA THR A 50 76.70 -2.07 -14.47
C THR A 50 77.76 -1.14 -13.88
N LYS A 51 78.54 -1.62 -12.90
CA LYS A 51 79.72 -0.92 -12.38
C LYS A 51 80.91 -0.99 -13.35
N PHE A 52 81.05 -2.10 -14.08
CA PHE A 52 82.05 -2.24 -15.14
C PHE A 52 81.79 -1.27 -16.31
N ALA A 53 80.53 -1.07 -16.70
CA ALA A 53 80.16 -0.11 -17.74
C ALA A 53 80.45 1.37 -17.36
N GLN A 54 80.50 1.70 -16.07
CA GLN A 54 80.91 3.03 -15.58
C GLN A 54 82.43 3.27 -15.73
N PHE A 55 83.24 2.21 -15.79
CA PHE A 55 84.69 2.31 -15.92
C PHE A 55 85.19 2.44 -17.37
N LEU A 56 84.32 2.25 -18.36
CA LEU A 56 84.64 2.41 -19.78
C LEU A 56 84.30 3.84 -20.25
N PRO A 57 85.29 4.71 -20.50
CA PRO A 57 85.04 6.07 -20.95
C PRO A 57 84.25 6.06 -22.27
N GLY A 58 83.13 6.79 -22.32
CA GLY A 58 82.35 7.01 -23.53
C GLY A 58 81.13 6.08 -23.75
N VAL A 59 81.02 4.96 -23.02
CA VAL A 59 79.89 4.01 -23.22
C VAL A 59 78.55 4.59 -22.74
N ILE A 60 78.54 5.23 -21.56
CA ILE A 60 77.29 5.81 -20.99
C ILE A 60 76.78 6.97 -21.86
N GLY A 61 77.67 7.84 -22.34
CA GLY A 61 77.29 8.95 -23.22
C GLY A 61 76.66 8.46 -24.53
N LYS A 62 77.24 7.40 -25.13
CA LYS A 62 76.72 6.81 -26.37
C LYS A 62 75.38 6.10 -26.16
N LEU A 63 75.19 5.45 -25.00
CA LEU A 63 73.92 4.81 -24.66
C LEU A 63 72.82 5.85 -24.41
N GLN A 64 73.14 6.95 -23.73
CA GLN A 64 72.19 8.03 -23.47
C GLN A 64 71.75 8.71 -24.78
N SER A 65 72.66 8.98 -25.71
CA SER A 65 72.27 9.56 -27.01
C SER A 65 71.39 8.59 -27.81
N LEU A 66 71.74 7.29 -27.82
CA LEU A 66 70.97 6.29 -28.56
C LEU A 66 69.55 6.11 -28.01
N VAL A 67 69.38 6.20 -26.68
CA VAL A 67 68.08 6.13 -26.02
C VAL A 67 67.25 7.39 -26.32
N ASN A 68 67.84 8.59 -26.26
CA ASN A 68 67.13 9.82 -26.61
C ASN A 68 66.69 9.85 -28.07
N ASP A 69 67.56 9.43 -28.99
CA ASP A 69 67.24 9.39 -30.43
C ASP A 69 66.12 8.39 -30.74
N LYS A 70 66.21 7.16 -30.20
CA LYS A 70 65.20 6.12 -30.46
C LYS A 70 63.86 6.38 -29.79
N LEU A 71 63.86 7.02 -28.62
CA LEU A 71 62.61 7.36 -27.93
C LEU A 71 61.91 8.55 -28.61
N SER A 72 62.67 9.51 -29.15
CA SER A 72 62.14 10.61 -29.98
C SER A 72 61.50 10.07 -31.26
N GLU A 73 62.20 9.14 -31.94
CA GLU A 73 61.70 8.47 -33.15
C GLU A 73 60.41 7.68 -32.87
N TYR A 74 60.32 6.99 -31.73
CA TYR A 74 59.12 6.25 -31.35
C TYR A 74 57.93 7.15 -31.00
N LEU A 75 58.17 8.26 -30.28
CA LEU A 75 57.12 9.19 -29.85
C LEU A 75 56.50 9.97 -31.02
N CYS A 76 57.31 10.38 -31.98
CA CYS A 76 56.82 11.05 -33.20
C CYS A 76 56.48 10.10 -34.35
N GLY A 77 56.74 8.80 -34.22
CA GLY A 77 56.43 7.77 -35.20
C GLY A 77 55.19 6.95 -34.81
N ASP A 78 55.42 5.74 -34.29
CA ASP A 78 54.37 4.72 -34.11
C ASP A 78 53.27 5.14 -33.14
N ALA A 79 53.62 5.83 -32.04
CA ALA A 79 52.64 6.29 -31.06
C ALA A 79 51.68 7.32 -31.66
N LEU A 80 52.19 8.19 -32.53
CA LEU A 80 51.44 9.26 -33.16
C LEU A 80 50.42 8.72 -34.17
N VAL A 81 50.84 7.77 -35.00
CA VAL A 81 49.97 7.09 -35.97
C VAL A 81 48.83 6.35 -35.27
N SER A 82 49.11 5.73 -34.12
CA SER A 82 48.09 5.02 -33.33
C SER A 82 47.03 5.96 -32.72
N VAL A 83 47.46 7.15 -32.26
CA VAL A 83 46.56 8.21 -31.76
C VAL A 83 45.72 8.78 -32.88
N GLN A 84 46.30 9.05 -34.06
CA GLN A 84 45.57 9.52 -35.23
C GLN A 84 44.46 8.54 -35.62
N HIS A 85 44.80 7.25 -35.71
CA HIS A 85 43.85 6.23 -36.13
C HIS A 85 42.70 6.05 -35.12
N SER A 86 43.00 6.14 -33.82
CA SER A 86 41.99 6.04 -32.76
C SER A 86 41.07 7.27 -32.73
N LEU A 87 41.63 8.47 -32.94
CA LEU A 87 40.87 9.72 -32.96
C LEU A 87 39.94 9.78 -34.19
N THR A 88 40.45 9.36 -35.36
CA THR A 88 39.67 9.24 -36.59
C THR A 88 38.53 8.24 -36.45
N ASP A 89 38.76 7.06 -35.86
CA ASP A 89 37.71 6.04 -35.68
C ASP A 89 36.62 6.52 -34.70
N VAL A 90 37.02 7.14 -33.59
CA VAL A 90 36.07 7.72 -32.62
C VAL A 90 35.20 8.80 -33.25
N LEU A 91 35.80 9.78 -33.94
CA LEU A 91 35.04 10.86 -34.56
C LEU A 91 34.12 10.35 -35.68
N THR A 92 34.57 9.37 -36.47
CA THR A 92 33.77 8.75 -37.54
C THR A 92 32.56 8.01 -36.98
N ARG A 93 32.73 7.16 -35.95
CA ARG A 93 31.61 6.45 -35.31
C ARG A 93 30.62 7.39 -34.64
N THR A 94 31.13 8.42 -33.95
CA THR A 94 30.28 9.41 -33.27
C THR A 94 29.39 10.14 -34.27
N TRP A 95 29.90 10.42 -35.47
CA TRP A 95 29.15 11.05 -36.55
C TRP A 95 28.14 10.10 -37.22
N GLU A 96 28.49 8.85 -37.48
CA GLU A 96 27.55 7.87 -38.04
C GLU A 96 26.37 7.61 -37.08
N GLU A 97 26.64 7.53 -35.78
CA GLU A 97 25.62 7.39 -34.74
C GLU A 97 24.69 8.63 -34.66
N SER A 98 25.23 9.84 -34.83
CA SER A 98 24.40 11.06 -34.86
C SER A 98 23.56 11.16 -36.14
N ARG A 99 24.07 10.67 -37.27
CA ARG A 99 23.34 10.64 -38.56
C ARG A 99 22.15 9.68 -38.53
N LEU A 100 22.32 8.52 -37.88
CA LEU A 100 21.25 7.53 -37.74
C LEU A 100 20.16 8.00 -36.76
N ALA A 101 20.49 8.83 -35.77
CA ALA A 101 19.52 9.39 -34.82
C ALA A 101 18.48 10.32 -35.47
N ASN A 102 18.77 10.89 -36.65
CA ASN A 102 17.88 11.82 -37.34
C ASN A 102 16.85 11.13 -38.26
N TYR A 103 16.88 9.80 -38.37
CA TYR A 103 15.81 9.04 -39.00
C TYR A 103 14.78 8.66 -37.93
N SER A 104 13.74 9.48 -37.79
CA SER A 104 12.58 9.11 -36.98
C SER A 104 11.97 7.83 -37.56
N HIS A 105 12.02 6.73 -36.83
CA HIS A 105 11.23 5.57 -37.16
C HIS A 105 9.75 5.98 -37.07
N ASP A 106 9.09 6.11 -38.22
CA ASP A 106 7.64 6.22 -38.28
C ASP A 106 7.05 5.09 -37.44
N ALA A 107 6.22 5.45 -36.47
CA ALA A 107 5.59 4.49 -35.59
C ALA A 107 4.85 3.46 -36.45
N PRO A 108 5.04 2.14 -36.21
CA PRO A 108 4.34 1.13 -36.98
C PRO A 108 2.84 1.39 -36.90
N TRP A 109 2.19 1.44 -38.06
CA TRP A 109 0.76 1.66 -38.21
C TRP A 109 -0.04 0.76 -37.23
N PRO A 110 -1.13 1.29 -36.62
CA PRO A 110 -1.87 0.58 -35.60
C PRO A 110 -2.31 -0.79 -36.11
N ARG A 111 -2.00 -1.84 -35.34
CA ARG A 111 -2.51 -3.19 -35.62
C ARG A 111 -4.03 -3.16 -35.40
N GLN A 112 -4.78 -3.90 -36.22
CA GLN A 112 -6.25 -3.91 -36.19
C GLN A 112 -6.88 -4.33 -34.84
N ASN A 113 -6.07 -4.84 -33.90
CA ASN A 113 -6.52 -5.41 -32.62
C ASN A 113 -6.31 -4.48 -31.41
N TRP A 114 -5.95 -3.21 -31.62
CA TRP A 114 -5.75 -2.26 -30.53
C TRP A 114 -7.06 -1.61 -30.07
N VAL A 115 -7.18 -1.33 -28.77
CA VAL A 115 -8.34 -0.66 -28.18
C VAL A 115 -8.41 0.80 -28.65
N ASP A 116 -9.57 1.22 -29.19
CA ASP A 116 -9.83 2.62 -29.54
C ASP A 116 -10.17 3.43 -28.28
N TRP A 117 -9.20 4.21 -27.81
CA TRP A 117 -9.32 5.01 -26.60
C TRP A 117 -10.27 6.19 -26.73
N THR A 118 -10.58 6.64 -27.96
CA THR A 118 -11.39 7.85 -28.20
C THR A 118 -12.83 7.75 -27.71
N GLN A 119 -13.32 6.53 -27.47
CA GLN A 119 -14.66 6.25 -26.95
C GLN A 119 -14.65 5.64 -25.53
N HIS A 120 -13.48 5.51 -24.91
CA HIS A 120 -13.32 4.74 -23.67
C HIS A 120 -13.31 5.64 -22.42
N PRO A 121 -14.16 5.39 -21.39
CA PRO A 121 -14.34 6.25 -20.21
C PRO A 121 -13.07 6.52 -19.37
N LEU A 122 -12.08 5.62 -19.43
CA LEU A 122 -10.75 5.79 -18.81
C LEU A 122 -9.99 7.05 -19.26
N THR A 123 -10.24 7.55 -20.47
CA THR A 123 -9.49 8.71 -20.99
C THR A 123 -9.67 9.97 -20.14
N HIS A 124 -10.78 10.07 -19.40
CA HIS A 124 -10.99 11.14 -18.41
C HIS A 124 -10.22 10.93 -17.10
N GLY A 125 -9.95 9.68 -16.70
CA GLY A 125 -9.25 9.37 -15.43
C GLY A 125 -7.72 9.46 -15.52
N ILE A 126 -7.13 9.25 -16.71
CA ILE A 126 -5.68 9.30 -16.92
C ILE A 126 -5.09 10.70 -16.64
N ALA A 127 -5.90 11.77 -16.76
CA ALA A 127 -5.50 13.12 -16.36
C ALA A 127 -5.20 13.24 -14.86
N GLY A 128 -5.86 12.45 -13.99
CA GLY A 128 -5.63 12.44 -12.54
C GLY A 128 -4.39 11.64 -12.11
N LEU A 129 -3.95 10.66 -12.90
CA LEU A 129 -2.71 9.90 -12.65
C LEU A 129 -1.44 10.78 -12.76
N GLN A 130 -1.55 11.95 -13.38
CA GLN A 130 -0.46 12.92 -13.56
C GLN A 130 0.13 13.40 -12.22
N GLU A 131 -0.64 13.44 -11.12
CA GLU A 131 -0.15 13.88 -9.80
C GLU A 131 0.66 12.81 -9.04
N GLN A 132 0.42 11.50 -9.25
CA GLN A 132 1.11 10.43 -8.52
C GLN A 132 2.49 10.07 -9.10
N PHE A 133 2.73 10.30 -10.39
CA PHE A 133 4.03 10.02 -11.02
C PHE A 133 5.11 11.05 -10.67
N LEU A 134 4.77 12.14 -9.95
CA LEU A 134 5.63 13.28 -9.64
C LEU A 134 6.52 13.13 -8.40
N GLN A 135 6.97 11.92 -8.05
CA GLN A 135 8.10 11.77 -7.11
C GLN A 135 9.43 11.59 -7.87
N PRO A 136 10.21 12.67 -8.11
CA PRO A 136 11.39 12.65 -8.98
C PRO A 136 12.52 11.73 -8.52
N LYS A 137 12.52 11.27 -7.27
CA LYS A 137 13.60 10.44 -6.71
C LYS A 137 13.69 9.03 -7.31
N GLY A 138 12.57 8.42 -7.72
CA GLY A 138 12.57 7.00 -8.15
C GLY A 138 13.00 6.75 -9.60
N VAL A 139 12.74 7.70 -10.50
CA VAL A 139 13.08 7.57 -11.93
C VAL A 139 14.56 7.88 -12.16
N TYR A 140 15.12 8.85 -11.42
CA TYR A 140 16.52 9.24 -11.52
C TYR A 140 17.49 8.15 -11.01
N GLU A 141 17.20 7.51 -9.85
CA GLU A 141 18.01 6.39 -9.33
C GLU A 141 18.06 5.19 -10.29
N LYS A 142 16.98 4.93 -11.05
CA LYS A 142 16.92 3.83 -12.02
C LYS A 142 17.57 4.15 -13.36
N LEU A 143 17.57 5.42 -13.78
CA LEU A 143 18.20 5.89 -15.02
C LEU A 143 19.73 5.91 -14.95
N VAL A 144 20.29 6.20 -13.76
CA VAL A 144 21.74 6.35 -13.57
C VAL A 144 22.34 5.19 -12.75
N GLY A 145 21.53 4.29 -12.20
CA GLY A 145 21.98 3.17 -11.36
C GLY A 145 22.59 1.99 -12.12
N ASN A 146 23.84 1.63 -11.78
CA ASN A 146 24.55 0.37 -12.06
C ASN A 146 24.55 -0.17 -13.51
N ARG A 147 24.39 0.67 -14.53
CA ARG A 147 24.52 0.24 -15.94
C ARG A 147 25.96 0.39 -16.45
N CYS A 148 26.34 -0.49 -17.38
CA CYS A 148 27.68 -0.58 -17.95
C CYS A 148 27.92 0.57 -18.93
N ILE A 149 29.02 1.32 -18.77
CA ILE A 149 29.29 2.49 -19.63
C ILE A 149 30.32 2.15 -20.73
N VAL A 150 31.28 1.24 -20.46
CA VAL A 150 32.29 0.79 -21.44
C VAL A 150 32.66 -0.68 -21.22
N GLY A 151 32.59 -1.49 -22.29
CA GLY A 151 33.00 -2.91 -22.35
C GLY A 151 31.87 -3.94 -22.24
N GLU A 152 32.02 -5.11 -22.86
CA GLU A 152 31.12 -6.27 -22.70
C GLU A 152 31.72 -7.32 -21.75
N GLY A 153 30.91 -7.86 -20.83
CA GLY A 153 31.33 -8.93 -19.92
C GLY A 153 32.17 -8.44 -18.72
N PRO A 154 33.17 -9.22 -18.25
CA PRO A 154 33.91 -8.93 -17.00
C PRO A 154 34.80 -7.68 -17.05
N THR A 155 34.92 -7.02 -18.20
CA THR A 155 35.61 -5.74 -18.39
C THR A 155 34.69 -4.53 -18.22
N CYS A 156 33.44 -4.75 -17.80
CA CYS A 156 32.43 -3.71 -17.63
C CYS A 156 32.79 -2.72 -16.52
N TYR A 157 33.07 -1.46 -16.90
CA TYR A 157 33.26 -0.36 -15.96
C TYR A 157 31.91 0.20 -15.50
N LYS A 158 31.62 0.06 -14.20
CA LYS A 158 30.41 0.61 -13.54
C LYS A 158 30.76 1.93 -12.87
N LEU A 159 29.94 2.97 -13.07
CA LEU A 159 30.08 4.23 -12.33
C LEU A 159 29.39 4.12 -10.96
N PRO A 160 30.08 4.39 -9.84
CA PRO A 160 29.40 4.68 -8.58
C PRO A 160 28.82 6.09 -8.63
N VAL A 161 27.50 6.22 -8.50
CA VAL A 161 26.81 7.51 -8.33
C VAL A 161 26.66 7.77 -6.83
N CYS A 162 27.41 8.74 -6.29
CA CYS A 162 27.20 9.24 -4.93
C CYS A 162 26.41 10.54 -4.98
N ILE A 163 25.24 10.59 -4.36
CA ILE A 163 24.50 11.84 -4.14
C ILE A 163 24.98 12.40 -2.80
N ALA A 164 25.88 13.37 -2.84
CA ALA A 164 26.37 14.02 -1.62
C ALA A 164 25.46 15.20 -1.24
N GLY A 165 24.68 15.03 -0.17
CA GLY A 165 24.32 16.14 0.70
C GLY A 165 25.48 16.37 1.67
N ASN A 166 26.25 17.44 1.45
CA ASN A 166 27.25 18.07 2.35
C ASN A 166 28.27 17.21 3.15
N GLU A 167 28.42 15.89 2.92
CA GLU A 167 29.43 15.08 3.62
C GLU A 167 30.45 14.41 2.68
N THR A 168 31.71 14.39 3.09
CA THR A 168 32.93 14.24 2.28
C THR A 168 33.48 12.81 2.10
N HIS A 169 32.66 11.76 2.21
CA HIS A 169 33.17 10.38 2.20
C HIS A 169 32.59 9.50 1.08
N CYS A 170 33.09 9.68 -0.14
CA CYS A 170 32.99 8.69 -1.23
C CYS A 170 34.35 8.46 -1.88
N ALA A 171 35.13 7.50 -1.37
CA ALA A 171 36.29 6.94 -2.07
C ALA A 171 36.19 5.42 -2.02
N MET A 172 36.11 4.77 -3.19
CA MET A 172 36.27 3.32 -3.31
C MET A 172 37.66 3.02 -3.87
N GLU A 173 38.41 2.16 -3.18
CA GLU A 173 39.65 1.59 -3.69
C GLU A 173 39.34 0.46 -4.68
N THR A 174 39.80 0.58 -5.93
CA THR A 174 39.78 -0.51 -6.91
C THR A 174 41.21 -0.97 -7.18
N ASN A 175 41.45 -2.28 -7.08
CA ASN A 175 42.77 -2.91 -7.21
C ASN A 175 43.13 -3.24 -8.68
N SER A 176 43.13 -2.26 -9.58
CA SER A 176 43.65 -2.44 -10.95
C SER A 176 44.62 -1.32 -11.35
N SER A 177 45.56 -1.63 -12.24
CA SER A 177 46.75 -0.81 -12.53
C SER A 177 46.54 0.42 -13.42
N THR A 178 45.30 0.72 -13.81
CA THR A 178 44.89 1.99 -14.44
C THR A 178 43.38 2.11 -14.23
N SER A 179 42.93 3.08 -13.44
CA SER A 179 41.49 3.35 -13.27
C SER A 179 41.18 4.76 -13.72
N LEU A 180 40.35 4.86 -14.77
CA LEU A 180 39.65 6.08 -15.14
C LEU A 180 38.32 6.09 -14.38
N GLY A 181 38.22 6.88 -13.31
CA GLY A 181 36.99 7.03 -12.55
C GLY A 181 36.31 8.33 -12.90
N ALA A 182 35.08 8.30 -13.43
CA ALA A 182 34.24 9.49 -13.51
C ALA A 182 33.24 9.46 -12.36
N SER A 183 33.06 10.58 -11.66
CA SER A 183 32.08 10.72 -10.58
C SER A 183 31.29 12.01 -10.81
N VAL A 184 29.96 11.91 -10.85
CA VAL A 184 29.09 13.09 -10.97
C VAL A 184 28.83 13.61 -9.58
N PHE A 185 29.33 14.81 -9.26
CA PHE A 185 29.31 15.36 -7.90
C PHE A 185 28.09 16.25 -7.63
N GLU A 186 27.56 16.90 -8.66
CA GLU A 186 26.45 17.86 -8.51
C GLU A 186 25.69 17.96 -9.84
N ALA A 187 24.41 17.59 -9.80
CA ALA A 187 23.44 17.87 -10.86
C ALA A 187 22.34 18.73 -10.22
N VAL A 188 22.31 20.02 -10.55
CA VAL A 188 21.29 20.93 -10.03
C VAL A 188 20.12 20.93 -11.02
N TRP A 189 18.96 20.47 -10.54
CA TRP A 189 17.72 20.39 -11.31
C TRP A 189 16.73 21.40 -10.73
N ASN A 190 16.37 22.41 -11.51
CA ASN A 190 15.36 23.41 -11.12
C ASN A 190 14.28 23.49 -12.21
N SER A 191 13.27 22.59 -12.14
CA SER A 191 12.16 22.58 -13.10
C SER A 191 10.90 23.18 -12.47
N SER A 192 10.25 24.09 -13.20
CA SER A 192 8.96 24.66 -12.80
C SER A 192 7.76 23.93 -13.40
N ASP A 193 7.90 23.22 -14.53
CA ASP A 193 6.75 22.75 -15.31
C ASP A 193 6.97 21.33 -15.89
N PHE A 194 6.13 20.38 -15.45
CA PHE A 194 5.97 19.05 -16.05
C PHE A 194 4.54 18.91 -16.57
N GLU A 195 4.37 18.92 -17.89
CA GLU A 195 3.06 18.88 -18.54
C GLU A 195 2.90 17.53 -19.25
N VAL A 196 1.94 16.73 -18.80
CA VAL A 196 1.52 15.51 -19.49
C VAL A 196 0.30 15.84 -20.33
N THR A 197 0.39 15.73 -21.65
CA THR A 197 -0.75 15.93 -22.54
C THR A 197 -1.21 14.58 -23.11
N PRO A 198 -2.46 14.16 -22.88
CA PRO A 198 -3.02 13.01 -23.58
C PRO A 198 -3.21 13.40 -25.04
N LEU A 199 -2.54 12.69 -25.96
CA LEU A 199 -2.73 12.87 -27.40
C LEU A 199 -3.81 11.89 -27.87
N TRP A 200 -4.93 12.44 -28.35
CA TRP A 200 -6.15 11.68 -28.67
C TRP A 200 -6.01 11.07 -30.07
N ALA A 201 -5.59 9.81 -30.12
CA ALA A 201 -5.58 8.99 -31.34
C ALA A 201 -6.13 7.58 -31.03
N ARG A 202 -6.29 6.73 -32.05
CA ARG A 202 -6.60 5.29 -31.89
C ARG A 202 -5.59 4.51 -31.02
N ASN A 203 -4.54 5.19 -30.56
CA ASN A 203 -3.49 4.70 -29.67
C ASN A 203 -3.48 5.60 -28.42
N ALA A 204 -3.30 5.03 -27.22
CA ALA A 204 -3.04 5.84 -26.04
C ALA A 204 -1.62 6.42 -26.13
N SER A 205 -1.50 7.64 -26.63
CA SER A 205 -0.26 8.43 -26.58
C SER A 205 -0.26 9.35 -25.38
N LEU A 206 0.75 9.20 -24.54
CA LEU A 206 1.04 10.08 -23.42
C LEU A 206 2.30 10.87 -23.77
N ALA A 207 2.15 12.18 -23.95
CA ALA A 207 3.29 13.07 -24.13
C ALA A 207 3.66 13.66 -22.78
N ALA A 208 4.89 13.44 -22.34
CA ALA A 208 5.43 14.01 -21.12
C ALA A 208 6.50 15.04 -21.49
N ASN A 209 6.26 16.30 -21.13
CA ASN A 209 7.18 17.40 -21.39
C ASN A 209 7.77 17.91 -20.09
N ILE A 210 9.10 17.88 -19.99
CA ILE A 210 9.89 18.45 -18.90
C ILE A 210 10.57 19.71 -19.44
N SER A 211 10.35 20.85 -18.79
CA SER A 211 11.07 22.09 -19.10
C SER A 211 11.89 22.54 -17.90
N VAL A 212 13.19 22.75 -18.10
CA VAL A 212 14.15 23.19 -17.08
C VAL A 212 14.83 24.45 -17.58
N SER A 213 14.77 25.53 -16.81
CA SER A 213 15.38 26.81 -17.20
C SER A 213 16.92 26.73 -17.23
N GLN A 214 17.52 25.95 -16.33
CA GLN A 214 18.95 25.72 -16.30
C GLN A 214 19.27 24.31 -15.77
N PHE A 215 20.12 23.60 -16.49
CA PHE A 215 20.63 22.29 -16.12
C PHE A 215 22.15 22.33 -16.10
N LEU A 216 22.72 22.14 -14.90
CA LEU A 216 24.15 22.23 -14.68
C LEU A 216 24.69 20.86 -14.29
N VAL A 217 25.59 20.30 -15.10
CA VAL A 217 26.29 19.05 -14.79
C VAL A 217 27.75 19.35 -14.53
N ARG A 218 28.25 18.91 -13.38
CA ARG A 218 29.66 19.08 -12.98
C ARG A 218 30.33 17.72 -12.76
N PRO A 219 30.58 16.91 -13.81
CA PRO A 219 31.35 15.69 -13.65
C PRO A 219 32.79 16.00 -13.22
N ILE A 220 33.26 15.24 -12.24
CA ILE A 220 34.65 15.24 -11.80
C ILE A 220 35.26 13.91 -12.22
N PHE A 221 36.31 13.99 -13.03
CA PHE A 221 37.06 12.84 -13.49
C PHE A 221 38.34 12.74 -12.68
N ASN A 222 38.57 11.57 -12.09
CA ASN A 222 39.83 11.19 -11.49
C ASN A 222 40.58 10.30 -12.46
N ILE A 223 41.64 10.83 -13.05
CA ILE A 223 42.57 10.02 -13.81
C ILE A 223 43.74 9.70 -12.90
N SER A 224 43.85 8.43 -12.52
CA SER A 224 44.97 7.94 -11.74
C SER A 224 45.82 6.94 -12.53
N PHE A 225 47.11 7.22 -12.65
CA PHE A 225 48.10 6.31 -13.21
C PHE A 225 48.94 5.74 -12.07
N ARG A 226 48.86 4.42 -11.87
CA ARG A 226 49.71 3.70 -10.93
C ARG A 226 50.82 3.01 -11.70
N GLY A 227 52.04 3.56 -11.62
CA GLY A 227 53.21 2.90 -12.17
C GLY A 227 53.44 1.52 -11.51
N PRO A 228 54.05 0.55 -12.20
CA PRO A 228 54.21 -0.84 -11.74
C PRO A 228 55.23 -1.04 -10.58
N GLY A 229 55.37 -0.08 -9.65
CA GLY A 229 56.28 -0.16 -8.51
C GLY A 229 55.65 0.34 -7.21
N ASN A 230 55.88 -0.38 -6.11
CA ASN A 230 55.26 -0.16 -4.79
C ASN A 230 55.72 1.11 -4.04
N SER A 231 56.47 2.04 -4.64
CA SER A 231 57.13 3.13 -3.89
C SER A 231 57.06 4.53 -4.51
N SER A 232 56.18 4.79 -5.48
CA SER A 232 55.87 6.16 -5.93
C SER A 232 54.38 6.42 -5.82
N SER A 233 54.00 7.52 -5.16
CA SER A 233 52.62 7.99 -5.05
C SER A 233 51.93 7.97 -6.42
N PRO A 234 50.71 7.41 -6.54
CA PRO A 234 49.99 7.40 -7.81
C PRO A 234 49.81 8.83 -8.30
N PHE A 235 50.07 9.07 -9.59
CA PHE A 235 49.70 10.33 -10.22
C PHE A 235 48.18 10.30 -10.35
N SER A 236 47.45 11.00 -9.48
CA SER A 236 46.00 11.17 -9.58
C SER A 236 45.69 12.64 -9.81
N GLU A 237 45.10 12.96 -10.96
CA GLU A 237 44.67 14.31 -11.27
C GLU A 237 43.15 14.36 -11.40
N LEU A 238 42.55 15.31 -10.69
CA LEU A 238 41.12 15.57 -10.69
C LEU A 238 40.84 16.76 -11.60
N PHE A 239 40.11 16.54 -12.69
CA PHE A 239 39.56 17.62 -13.51
C PHE A 239 38.05 17.62 -13.44
N ARG A 240 37.51 18.83 -13.42
CA ARG A 240 36.09 19.14 -13.42
C ARG A 240 35.73 19.62 -14.81
N VAL A 241 34.74 18.99 -15.43
CA VAL A 241 34.09 19.58 -16.60
C VAL A 241 32.79 20.21 -16.09
N ASN A 242 32.59 21.49 -16.32
CA ASN A 242 31.31 22.15 -16.08
C ASN A 242 30.59 22.24 -17.43
N LEU A 243 29.42 21.62 -17.49
CA LEU A 243 28.51 21.69 -18.62
C LEU A 243 27.26 22.45 -18.16
N SER A 244 27.11 23.70 -18.60
CA SER A 244 25.92 24.52 -18.35
C SER A 244 25.01 24.49 -19.57
N LEU A 245 23.80 23.98 -19.39
CA LEU A 245 22.73 24.01 -20.38
C LEU A 245 21.63 24.96 -19.90
N ARG A 246 21.13 25.81 -20.78
CA ARG A 246 19.94 26.65 -20.56
C ARG A 246 18.75 26.13 -21.37
N ASP A 247 17.55 26.45 -20.89
CA ASP A 247 16.29 26.16 -21.56
C ASP A 247 16.16 24.69 -22.01
N VAL A 248 16.55 23.77 -21.12
CA VAL A 248 16.50 22.33 -21.39
C VAL A 248 15.06 21.85 -21.38
N LYS A 249 14.50 21.66 -22.57
CA LYS A 249 13.23 20.99 -22.80
C LYS A 249 13.51 19.56 -23.20
N LEU A 250 13.10 18.61 -22.36
CA LEU A 250 13.11 17.19 -22.68
C LEU A 250 11.66 16.75 -22.77
N GLY A 251 11.24 16.26 -23.94
CA GLY A 251 9.93 15.66 -24.08
C GLY A 251 10.02 14.27 -24.68
N ALA A 252 9.16 13.38 -24.19
CA ALA A 252 8.91 12.09 -24.82
C ALA A 252 7.43 11.94 -25.12
N ASN A 253 7.14 11.51 -26.34
CA ASN A 253 5.87 10.92 -26.70
C ASN A 253 5.98 9.41 -26.51
N VAL A 254 5.21 8.89 -25.57
CA VAL A 254 5.13 7.45 -25.29
C VAL A 254 3.79 6.96 -25.83
N THR A 255 3.81 6.00 -26.75
CA THR A 255 2.60 5.32 -27.21
C THR A 255 2.51 3.94 -26.58
N ALA A 256 1.38 3.63 -25.96
CA ALA A 256 1.07 2.30 -25.45
C ALA A 256 -0.03 1.65 -26.31
N GLY A 257 0.31 0.51 -26.91
CA GLY A 257 -0.62 -0.39 -27.58
C GLY A 257 -1.20 -1.40 -26.59
N VAL A 258 -2.53 -1.47 -26.53
CA VAL A 258 -3.26 -2.40 -25.65
C VAL A 258 -4.02 -3.40 -26.50
N ASP A 259 -3.77 -4.68 -26.26
CA ASP A 259 -4.45 -5.78 -26.94
C ASP A 259 -5.93 -5.83 -26.50
N ALA A 260 -6.84 -5.60 -27.44
CA ALA A 260 -8.28 -5.57 -27.17
C ALA A 260 -8.84 -6.93 -26.70
N ALA A 261 -8.26 -8.05 -27.14
CA ALA A 261 -8.68 -9.39 -26.75
C ALA A 261 -8.22 -9.77 -25.34
N LYS A 262 -7.08 -9.24 -24.88
CA LYS A 262 -6.64 -9.37 -23.48
C LYS A 262 -7.38 -8.38 -22.58
N TYR A 263 -7.55 -7.15 -23.04
CA TYR A 263 -8.26 -6.10 -22.30
C TYR A 263 -9.74 -6.45 -22.08
N SER A 264 -10.41 -7.09 -23.04
CA SER A 264 -11.79 -7.56 -22.85
C SER A 264 -11.94 -8.64 -21.77
N LYS A 265 -10.85 -9.27 -21.33
CA LYS A 265 -10.82 -10.21 -20.20
C LYS A 265 -10.52 -9.53 -18.86
N VAL A 266 -10.13 -8.26 -18.86
CA VAL A 266 -9.93 -7.49 -17.63
C VAL A 266 -11.30 -7.33 -16.97
N PRO A 267 -11.45 -7.69 -15.69
CA PRO A 267 -12.75 -7.74 -15.02
C PRO A 267 -13.32 -6.33 -14.79
N GLY A 268 -14.06 -5.83 -15.78
CA GLY A 268 -14.90 -4.62 -15.71
C GLY A 268 -14.18 -3.28 -15.41
N PRO A 269 -14.83 -2.14 -15.68
CA PRO A 269 -14.26 -0.81 -15.42
C PRO A 269 -14.16 -0.44 -13.93
N GLN A 270 -14.61 -1.29 -13.01
CA GLN A 270 -14.62 -1.00 -11.57
C GLN A 270 -13.33 -1.42 -10.84
N LEU A 271 -12.41 -2.13 -11.50
CA LEU A 271 -11.15 -2.61 -10.92
C LEU A 271 -9.97 -2.28 -11.85
N TYR A 272 -9.54 -1.02 -11.84
CA TYR A 272 -8.32 -0.60 -12.54
C TYR A 272 -7.08 -0.89 -11.70
N SER A 273 -6.76 -2.18 -11.54
CA SER A 273 -5.45 -2.58 -11.04
C SER A 273 -4.43 -2.50 -12.17
N SER A 274 -3.33 -1.78 -11.94
CA SER A 274 -2.18 -1.77 -12.84
C SER A 274 -1.63 -3.17 -13.12
N ALA A 275 -1.82 -4.10 -12.18
CA ALA A 275 -1.47 -5.52 -12.35
C ALA A 275 -2.36 -6.26 -13.35
N CYS A 276 -3.61 -5.83 -13.56
CA CYS A 276 -4.48 -6.39 -14.60
C CYS A 276 -4.26 -5.76 -15.96
N PHE A 277 -3.86 -4.49 -15.98
CA PHE A 277 -3.55 -3.78 -17.22
C PHE A 277 -2.19 -4.18 -17.80
N GLY A 278 -1.22 -4.49 -16.94
CA GLY A 278 0.13 -4.89 -17.33
C GLY A 278 0.18 -6.00 -18.39
N PRO A 279 -0.52 -7.14 -18.20
CA PRO A 279 -0.60 -8.21 -19.20
C PRO A 279 -1.27 -7.81 -20.53
N CYS A 280 -2.08 -6.75 -20.53
CA CYS A 280 -2.78 -6.25 -21.72
C CYS A 280 -1.91 -5.30 -22.56
N LEU A 281 -0.86 -4.73 -21.98
CA LEU A 281 0.11 -3.89 -22.69
C LEU A 281 0.96 -4.79 -23.60
N GLU A 282 0.83 -4.64 -24.92
CA GLU A 282 1.63 -5.41 -25.89
C GLU A 282 2.91 -4.70 -26.28
N ALA A 283 2.85 -3.39 -26.44
CA ALA A 283 3.98 -2.58 -26.84
C ALA A 283 3.84 -1.19 -26.25
N VAL A 284 4.84 -0.75 -25.50
CA VAL A 284 5.01 0.67 -25.20
C VAL A 284 6.29 1.11 -25.88
N GLN A 285 6.17 2.09 -26.76
CA GLN A 285 7.29 2.63 -27.53
C GLN A 285 7.36 4.13 -27.30
N VAL A 286 8.57 4.63 -27.10
CA VAL A 286 8.83 6.06 -27.19
C VAL A 286 8.88 6.42 -28.66
N THR A 287 7.85 7.09 -29.17
CA THR A 287 7.72 7.42 -30.60
C THR A 287 8.49 8.66 -30.98
N ARG A 288 8.62 9.60 -30.05
CA ARG A 288 9.39 10.80 -30.28
C ARG A 288 10.06 11.23 -29.00
N LEU A 289 11.38 11.29 -29.04
CA LEU A 289 12.15 12.07 -28.10
C LEU A 289 12.50 13.38 -28.77
N PHE A 290 12.25 14.47 -28.07
CA PHE A 290 12.83 15.74 -28.44
C PHE A 290 13.59 16.26 -27.24
N SER A 291 14.85 16.61 -27.46
CA SER A 291 15.58 17.44 -26.54
C SER A 291 15.80 18.79 -27.20
N GLN A 292 15.65 19.87 -26.47
CA GLN A 292 16.04 21.19 -26.92
C GLN A 292 16.75 21.84 -25.76
N PHE A 293 18.00 22.22 -25.95
CA PHE A 293 18.76 22.94 -24.93
C PHE A 293 19.73 23.88 -25.62
N GLN A 294 20.08 24.97 -24.95
CA GLN A 294 21.15 25.86 -25.37
C GLN A 294 22.39 25.57 -24.53
N LEU A 295 23.49 25.24 -25.20
CA LEU A 295 24.78 25.06 -24.53
C LEU A 295 25.32 26.43 -24.13
N GLU A 296 25.26 26.76 -22.84
CA GLU A 296 25.71 28.06 -22.34
C GLU A 296 27.23 28.10 -22.16
N GLN A 297 27.81 27.03 -21.59
CA GLN A 297 29.24 26.96 -21.34
C GLN A 297 29.71 25.52 -21.15
N ILE A 298 30.80 25.15 -21.82
CA ILE A 298 31.63 24.00 -21.45
C ILE A 298 32.94 24.57 -20.91
N SER A 299 33.24 24.35 -19.64
CA SER A 299 34.55 24.71 -19.09
C SER A 299 35.22 23.51 -18.44
N VAL A 300 36.49 23.29 -18.75
CA VAL A 300 37.32 22.29 -18.09
C VAL A 300 38.22 23.00 -17.09
N GLY A 301 38.04 22.73 -15.81
CA GLY A 301 38.83 23.30 -14.72
C GLY A 301 39.53 22.21 -13.91
N SER A 302 40.70 22.52 -13.36
CA SER A 302 41.32 21.65 -12.34
C SER A 302 40.63 21.83 -10.99
N PHE A 303 40.48 20.74 -10.23
CA PHE A 303 39.94 20.81 -8.88
C PHE A 303 40.97 21.32 -7.86
N ALA A 304 42.27 21.20 -8.17
CA ALA A 304 43.35 21.59 -7.26
C ALA A 304 43.76 23.05 -7.51
N ASN A 305 43.83 23.84 -6.44
CA ASN A 305 44.33 25.22 -6.44
C ASN A 305 45.87 25.26 -6.57
N GLN A 306 46.43 24.44 -7.47
CA GLN A 306 47.86 24.36 -7.73
C GLN A 306 48.25 25.40 -8.78
N THR A 307 49.26 26.20 -8.46
CA THR A 307 49.72 27.35 -9.25
C THR A 307 50.54 26.97 -10.49
N GLN A 308 50.74 25.68 -10.78
CA GLN A 308 51.43 25.22 -11.98
C GLN A 308 50.55 24.26 -12.79
N PRO A 309 50.23 24.58 -14.06
CA PRO A 309 49.43 23.71 -14.90
C PRO A 309 50.24 22.46 -15.25
N THR A 310 49.66 21.28 -15.00
CA THR A 310 50.19 20.02 -15.51
C THR A 310 50.02 19.97 -17.03
N LEU A 311 50.83 19.15 -17.70
CA LEU A 311 50.78 18.96 -19.16
C LEU A 311 49.41 18.45 -19.64
N LEU A 312 48.74 17.63 -18.81
CA LEU A 312 47.39 17.13 -19.07
C LEU A 312 46.34 18.26 -19.00
N LEU A 313 46.40 19.10 -17.98
CA LEU A 313 45.50 20.26 -17.86
C LEU A 313 45.76 21.27 -18.98
N GLY A 314 47.02 21.46 -19.39
CA GLY A 314 47.38 22.28 -20.54
C GLY A 314 46.78 21.77 -21.84
N LEU A 315 46.85 20.46 -22.10
CA LEU A 315 46.22 19.80 -23.24
C LEU A 315 44.69 19.90 -23.19
N LEU A 316 44.08 19.65 -22.03
CA LEU A 316 42.63 19.74 -21.84
C LEU A 316 42.09 21.17 -21.98
N ARG A 317 42.88 22.17 -21.56
CA ARG A 317 42.56 23.59 -21.73
C ARG A 317 42.73 24.03 -23.17
N ALA A 318 43.74 23.52 -23.87
CA ALA A 318 43.92 23.77 -25.31
C ALA A 318 42.80 23.11 -26.13
N THR A 319 42.38 21.89 -25.81
CA THR A 319 41.23 21.25 -26.44
C THR A 319 39.92 21.92 -26.07
N SER A 320 39.74 22.40 -24.83
CA SER A 320 38.56 23.18 -24.46
C SER A 320 38.52 24.53 -25.18
N GLN A 321 39.67 25.18 -25.41
CA GLN A 321 39.76 26.42 -26.21
C GLN A 321 39.54 26.18 -27.71
N LEU A 322 39.84 24.99 -28.22
CA LEU A 322 39.45 24.53 -29.57
C LEU A 322 37.96 24.19 -29.67
N LEU A 323 37.34 23.81 -28.56
CA LEU A 323 35.90 23.53 -28.43
C LEU A 323 35.07 24.77 -28.06
N ASP A 324 35.69 25.84 -27.55
CA ASP A 324 35.08 27.16 -27.39
C ASP A 324 34.80 27.70 -28.79
N PRO A 325 33.54 27.73 -29.23
CA PRO A 325 33.24 28.00 -30.62
C PRO A 325 33.53 29.47 -30.95
N PRO A 326 34.30 29.80 -32.00
CA PRO A 326 34.10 31.08 -32.68
C PRO A 326 32.62 31.13 -33.10
N ALA A 327 31.97 32.29 -32.98
CA ALA A 327 30.50 32.49 -32.98
C ALA A 327 29.66 31.82 -34.12
N GLY A 328 30.27 31.11 -35.09
CA GLY A 328 29.60 30.28 -36.10
C GLY A 328 29.63 28.76 -35.87
N THR A 329 30.44 28.20 -34.96
CA THR A 329 30.53 26.74 -34.74
C THR A 329 29.72 26.22 -33.55
N ALA A 330 29.11 27.12 -32.75
CA ALA A 330 28.28 26.76 -31.60
C ALA A 330 27.11 25.83 -32.00
N ASN A 331 26.52 26.06 -33.17
CA ASN A 331 25.43 25.25 -33.71
C ASN A 331 25.88 23.80 -33.97
N PHE A 332 27.11 23.58 -34.44
CA PHE A 332 27.61 22.24 -34.73
C PHE A 332 27.84 21.42 -33.45
N THR A 333 28.50 22.01 -32.45
CA THR A 333 28.68 21.37 -31.14
C THR A 333 27.35 21.10 -30.44
N GLN A 334 26.39 22.01 -30.58
CA GLN A 334 25.05 21.82 -30.03
C GLN A 334 24.32 20.66 -30.71
N GLU A 335 24.29 20.60 -32.04
CA GLU A 335 23.64 19.51 -32.80
C GLU A 335 24.26 18.14 -32.50
N VAL A 336 25.58 18.06 -32.38
CA VAL A 336 26.27 16.79 -32.05
C VAL A 336 25.98 16.34 -30.62
N VAL A 337 26.07 17.26 -29.65
CA VAL A 337 25.76 16.93 -28.24
C VAL A 337 24.28 16.59 -28.09
N GLN A 338 23.40 17.30 -28.79
CA GLN A 338 21.96 17.03 -28.81
C GLN A 338 21.67 15.64 -29.38
N GLY A 339 22.21 15.30 -30.55
CA GLY A 339 22.03 13.98 -31.16
C GLY A 339 22.57 12.83 -30.29
N LEU A 340 23.71 13.03 -29.62
CA LEU A 340 24.27 12.05 -28.69
C LEU A 340 23.41 11.86 -27.44
N VAL A 341 22.94 12.96 -26.85
CA VAL A 341 22.06 12.93 -25.68
C VAL A 341 20.74 12.27 -26.05
N GLU A 342 20.13 12.66 -27.18
CA GLU A 342 18.87 12.08 -27.66
C GLU A 342 19.00 10.58 -27.87
N ASN A 343 20.04 10.11 -28.57
CA ASN A 343 20.20 8.69 -28.85
C ASN A 343 20.48 7.87 -27.59
N ARG A 344 21.35 8.36 -26.69
CA ARG A 344 21.69 7.64 -25.45
C ARG A 344 20.57 7.66 -24.42
N VAL A 345 19.89 8.79 -24.27
CA VAL A 345 18.70 8.89 -23.40
C VAL A 345 17.56 8.07 -23.99
N ALA A 346 17.38 8.06 -25.32
CA ALA A 346 16.41 7.22 -26.00
C ALA A 346 16.65 5.74 -25.74
N ALA A 347 17.86 5.26 -25.95
CA ALA A 347 18.22 3.86 -25.71
C ALA A 347 18.02 3.49 -24.24
N ALA A 348 18.52 4.31 -23.30
CA ALA A 348 18.39 4.05 -21.87
C ALA A 348 16.92 4.05 -21.40
N TRP A 349 16.10 4.99 -21.90
CA TRP A 349 14.66 5.02 -21.63
C TRP A 349 13.94 3.84 -22.25
N ASN A 350 14.22 3.51 -23.51
CA ASN A 350 13.56 2.40 -24.18
C ASN A 350 13.85 1.08 -23.45
N ASP A 351 15.10 0.86 -23.03
CA ASP A 351 15.50 -0.32 -22.24
C ASP A 351 14.83 -0.32 -20.86
N SER A 352 14.86 0.79 -20.13
CA SER A 352 14.24 0.87 -18.79
C SER A 352 12.72 0.72 -18.85
N LEU A 353 12.09 1.23 -19.91
CA LEU A 353 10.65 1.17 -20.10
C LEU A 353 10.23 -0.23 -20.56
N ALA A 354 11.04 -0.88 -21.40
CA ALA A 354 10.89 -2.30 -21.74
C ALA A 354 11.04 -3.20 -20.51
N ASP A 355 12.02 -2.97 -19.65
CA ASP A 355 12.21 -3.72 -18.39
C ASP A 355 11.01 -3.53 -17.44
N TRP A 356 10.55 -2.28 -17.27
CA TRP A 356 9.38 -1.98 -16.45
C TRP A 356 8.11 -2.63 -17.00
N MET A 357 7.90 -2.55 -18.32
CA MET A 357 6.80 -3.23 -19.00
C MET A 357 6.84 -4.73 -18.78
N LYS A 358 8.02 -5.35 -18.91
CA LYS A 358 8.19 -6.79 -18.67
C LYS A 358 7.84 -7.14 -17.23
N GLY A 359 8.17 -6.25 -16.29
CA GLY A 359 7.72 -6.34 -14.90
C GLY A 359 6.19 -6.29 -14.77
N LEU A 360 5.51 -5.39 -15.47
CA LEU A 360 4.04 -5.30 -15.45
C LEU A 360 3.36 -6.46 -16.16
N GLN A 361 3.88 -6.92 -17.29
CA GLN A 361 3.35 -8.06 -18.04
C GLN A 361 3.45 -9.37 -17.26
N THR A 362 4.42 -9.48 -16.35
CA THR A 362 4.60 -10.65 -15.48
C THR A 362 3.76 -10.57 -14.19
N GLN A 363 3.10 -9.43 -13.91
CA GLN A 363 2.17 -9.35 -12.80
C GLN A 363 0.90 -10.15 -13.11
N VAL A 364 0.48 -10.92 -12.12
CA VAL A 364 -0.79 -11.64 -12.20
C VAL A 364 -1.89 -10.68 -11.79
N CYS A 365 -2.87 -10.50 -12.68
CA CYS A 365 -4.08 -9.75 -12.34
C CYS A 365 -4.70 -10.36 -11.06
N PRO A 366 -4.94 -9.56 -10.01
CA PRO A 366 -5.66 -10.04 -8.84
C PRO A 366 -6.94 -10.73 -9.26
N VAL A 367 -7.21 -11.88 -8.65
CA VAL A 367 -8.35 -12.72 -8.98
C VAL A 367 -9.63 -11.88 -8.82
N PRO A 368 -10.57 -11.90 -9.78
CA PRO A 368 -11.77 -11.10 -9.70
C PRO A 368 -12.58 -11.42 -8.43
N ARG A 369 -13.34 -10.41 -7.99
CA ARG A 369 -14.19 -10.44 -6.80
C ARG A 369 -14.99 -11.74 -6.68
N GLY A 370 -14.91 -12.38 -5.50
CA GLY A 370 -15.65 -13.61 -5.20
C GLY A 370 -15.10 -14.88 -5.86
N GLN A 371 -14.03 -14.78 -6.65
CA GLN A 371 -13.27 -15.93 -7.16
C GLN A 371 -11.95 -16.14 -6.41
N GLU A 372 -11.72 -15.39 -5.34
CA GLU A 372 -10.55 -15.52 -4.47
C GLU A 372 -10.40 -16.96 -4.00
N VAL A 373 -9.31 -17.59 -4.46
CA VAL A 373 -8.88 -18.90 -4.01
C VAL A 373 -7.84 -18.70 -2.94
N TYR A 374 -8.04 -19.29 -1.76
CA TYR A 374 -7.06 -19.19 -0.69
C TYR A 374 -5.76 -19.87 -1.13
N GLN A 375 -4.67 -19.11 -1.21
CA GLN A 375 -3.43 -19.53 -1.90
C GLN A 375 -2.87 -20.85 -1.36
N TYR A 376 -2.99 -21.09 -0.04
CA TYR A 376 -2.44 -22.28 0.60
C TYR A 376 -3.29 -23.54 0.42
N THR A 377 -4.62 -23.40 0.33
CA THR A 377 -5.52 -24.58 0.27
C THR A 377 -6.07 -24.83 -1.13
N GLY A 378 -5.99 -23.85 -2.03
CA GLY A 378 -6.61 -23.94 -3.35
C GLY A 378 -8.14 -23.96 -3.30
N ARG A 379 -8.77 -23.75 -2.14
CA ARG A 379 -10.22 -23.81 -1.96
C ARG A 379 -10.83 -22.41 -2.06
N ARG A 380 -11.99 -22.32 -2.70
CA ARG A 380 -12.86 -21.14 -2.65
C ARG A 380 -13.55 -21.13 -1.29
N LEU A 381 -13.18 -20.18 -0.43
CA LEU A 381 -13.82 -20.00 0.88
C LEU A 381 -15.12 -19.20 0.76
N ILE A 382 -15.22 -18.35 -0.27
CA ILE A 382 -16.41 -17.58 -0.61
C ILE A 382 -17.18 -18.34 -1.69
N LEU A 383 -18.41 -18.75 -1.36
CA LEU A 383 -19.30 -19.51 -2.25
C LEU A 383 -20.63 -18.74 -2.34
N PRO A 384 -20.68 -17.66 -3.13
CA PRO A 384 -21.80 -16.72 -3.09
C PRO A 384 -23.12 -17.40 -3.49
N GLU A 385 -23.11 -18.28 -4.49
CA GLU A 385 -24.29 -19.04 -4.93
C GLU A 385 -24.89 -19.89 -3.80
N PHE A 386 -24.03 -20.57 -3.01
CA PHE A 386 -24.47 -21.35 -1.86
C PHE A 386 -24.99 -20.44 -0.74
N GLY A 387 -24.29 -19.34 -0.47
CA GLY A 387 -24.67 -18.36 0.53
C GLY A 387 -26.02 -17.69 0.24
N GLU A 388 -26.25 -17.28 -1.01
CA GLU A 388 -27.52 -16.75 -1.50
C GLU A 388 -28.63 -17.80 -1.42
N THR A 389 -28.37 -19.03 -1.83
CA THR A 389 -29.35 -20.13 -1.72
C THR A 389 -29.77 -20.35 -0.27
N CYS A 390 -28.83 -20.35 0.68
CA CYS A 390 -29.14 -20.44 2.11
C CYS A 390 -29.98 -19.27 2.60
N CYS A 391 -29.68 -18.04 2.17
CA CYS A 391 -30.46 -16.85 2.51
C CYS A 391 -31.89 -16.91 1.93
N TRP A 392 -32.06 -17.41 0.71
CA TRP A 392 -33.39 -17.63 0.11
C TRP A 392 -34.19 -18.71 0.84
N ILE A 393 -33.53 -19.81 1.25
CA ILE A 393 -34.16 -20.85 2.09
C ILE A 393 -34.58 -20.27 3.44
N ALA A 394 -33.72 -19.46 4.06
CA ALA A 394 -34.02 -18.79 5.33
C ALA A 394 -35.24 -17.86 5.20
N LEU A 395 -35.26 -17.02 4.16
CA LEU A 395 -36.36 -16.09 3.88
C LEU A 395 -37.65 -16.85 3.57
N GLY A 396 -37.59 -17.90 2.74
CA GLY A 396 -38.73 -18.78 2.44
C GLY A 396 -39.26 -19.47 3.70
N THR A 397 -38.38 -19.92 4.58
CA THR A 397 -38.76 -20.52 5.88
C THR A 397 -39.43 -19.49 6.77
N ALA A 398 -38.89 -18.28 6.88
CA ALA A 398 -39.47 -17.20 7.69
C ALA A 398 -40.86 -16.75 7.16
N LEU A 399 -41.00 -16.59 5.84
CA LEU A 399 -42.25 -16.20 5.20
C LEU A 399 -43.34 -17.27 5.32
N THR A 400 -42.97 -18.55 5.28
CA THR A 400 -43.92 -19.66 5.45
C THR A 400 -44.26 -19.95 6.90
N ALA A 401 -43.37 -19.58 7.84
CA ALA A 401 -43.58 -19.82 9.27
C ALA A 401 -44.80 -19.08 9.83
N LEU A 402 -45.07 -17.84 9.38
CA LEU A 402 -46.19 -17.05 9.89
C LEU A 402 -47.57 -17.60 9.45
N PRO A 403 -47.85 -17.88 8.16
CA PRO A 403 -49.08 -18.55 7.75
C PRO A 403 -49.26 -19.91 8.41
N PHE A 404 -48.18 -20.67 8.56
CA PHE A 404 -48.24 -21.99 9.19
C PHE A 404 -48.56 -21.89 10.70
N ALA A 405 -47.98 -20.92 11.41
CA ALA A 405 -48.32 -20.62 12.80
C ALA A 405 -49.78 -20.16 12.98
N ILE A 406 -50.29 -19.32 12.06
CA ILE A 406 -51.69 -18.89 12.06
C ILE A 406 -52.61 -20.10 11.81
N TRP A 407 -52.33 -20.88 10.76
CA TRP A 407 -53.10 -22.07 10.43
C TRP A 407 -53.14 -23.09 11.58
N TRP A 408 -51.99 -23.33 12.21
CA TRP A 408 -51.87 -24.22 13.36
C TRP A 408 -52.64 -23.71 14.59
N SER A 409 -52.71 -22.40 14.78
CA SER A 409 -53.49 -21.78 15.87
C SER A 409 -54.99 -22.11 15.78
N TYR A 410 -55.52 -22.30 14.57
CA TYR A 410 -56.93 -22.65 14.35
C TYR A 410 -57.24 -24.15 14.48
N ARG A 411 -56.26 -25.04 14.26
CA ARG A 411 -56.49 -26.49 14.40
C ARG A 411 -56.43 -26.91 15.88
N ARG A 412 -57.39 -27.72 16.33
CA ARG A 412 -57.29 -28.43 17.62
C ARG A 412 -56.38 -29.65 17.40
N PRO A 413 -55.20 -29.74 18.03
CA PRO A 413 -54.40 -30.95 17.93
C PRO A 413 -55.03 -32.07 18.77
N CYS A 414 -55.02 -33.28 18.21
CA CYS A 414 -55.08 -34.52 18.97
C CYS A 414 -53.84 -34.59 19.88
N GLN A 415 -53.99 -35.06 21.11
CA GLN A 415 -52.87 -35.24 22.06
C GLN A 415 -51.70 -35.96 21.38
N PHE A 416 -50.58 -35.26 21.19
CA PHE A 416 -49.34 -35.85 20.70
C PHE A 416 -48.59 -36.53 21.86
N TRP A 417 -47.66 -37.43 21.53
CA TRP A 417 -46.96 -38.30 22.48
C TRP A 417 -45.91 -37.59 23.39
N TYR A 418 -45.69 -36.28 23.27
CA TYR A 418 -44.64 -35.53 23.98
C TYR A 418 -45.16 -34.58 25.07
N ALA A 419 -46.02 -35.11 25.95
CA ALA A 419 -46.83 -34.34 26.91
C ALA A 419 -46.10 -33.36 27.89
N ASP A 420 -44.77 -33.24 27.84
CA ASP A 420 -43.97 -32.38 28.74
C ASP A 420 -42.96 -31.45 28.01
N ALA A 421 -43.04 -31.32 26.69
CA ALA A 421 -42.19 -30.41 25.93
C ALA A 421 -42.62 -28.94 26.14
N LEU A 422 -41.68 -27.98 26.04
CA LEU A 422 -42.00 -26.57 26.26
C LEU A 422 -42.99 -26.04 25.20
N CYS A 423 -42.85 -26.49 23.96
CA CYS A 423 -43.77 -26.18 22.87
C CYS A 423 -45.21 -26.70 23.10
N GLU A 424 -45.40 -27.73 23.91
CA GLU A 424 -46.72 -28.29 24.24
C GLU A 424 -47.32 -27.68 25.52
N SER A 425 -46.56 -26.82 26.22
CA SER A 425 -47.04 -26.19 27.46
C SER A 425 -48.28 -25.33 27.20
N THR A 426 -49.26 -25.43 28.09
CA THR A 426 -50.54 -24.69 28.01
C THR A 426 -50.37 -23.18 28.05
N CYS A 427 -49.24 -22.67 28.56
CA CYS A 427 -48.96 -21.25 28.62
C CYS A 427 -48.44 -20.67 27.29
N VAL A 428 -48.01 -21.52 26.35
CA VAL A 428 -47.44 -21.11 25.06
C VAL A 428 -48.55 -21.01 24.01
N PRO A 429 -48.70 -19.86 23.32
CA PRO A 429 -49.61 -19.76 22.18
C PRO A 429 -49.24 -20.79 21.11
N ARG A 430 -50.22 -21.52 20.60
CA ARG A 430 -49.99 -22.61 19.63
C ARG A 430 -49.25 -22.17 18.37
N GLY A 431 -49.52 -20.96 17.88
CA GLY A 431 -48.77 -20.41 16.75
C GLY A 431 -47.29 -20.24 17.09
N LEU A 432 -46.97 -19.80 18.30
CA LEU A 432 -45.59 -19.62 18.74
C LEU A 432 -44.84 -20.94 18.94
N ALA A 433 -45.55 -21.99 19.39
CA ALA A 433 -45.02 -23.35 19.51
C ALA A 433 -44.36 -23.84 18.21
N VAL A 434 -44.93 -23.46 17.07
CA VAL A 434 -44.48 -23.81 15.72
C VAL A 434 -43.57 -22.73 15.11
N LEU A 435 -43.86 -21.46 15.36
CA LEU A 435 -43.09 -20.33 14.82
C LEU A 435 -41.64 -20.34 15.31
N LEU A 436 -41.39 -20.61 16.60
CA LEU A 436 -40.04 -20.54 17.18
C LEU A 436 -39.07 -21.55 16.54
N PRO A 437 -39.39 -22.85 16.40
CA PRO A 437 -38.54 -23.79 15.68
C PRO A 437 -38.24 -23.35 14.24
N LEU A 438 -39.25 -22.90 13.50
CA LEU A 438 -39.06 -22.45 12.12
C LEU A 438 -38.18 -21.19 12.04
N ALA A 439 -38.35 -20.27 12.99
CA ALA A 439 -37.52 -19.07 13.10
C ALA A 439 -36.06 -19.43 13.46
N ILE A 440 -35.84 -20.42 14.33
CA ILE A 440 -34.49 -20.94 14.63
C ILE A 440 -33.85 -21.55 13.38
N ILE A 441 -34.59 -22.35 12.61
CA ILE A 441 -34.10 -22.93 11.35
C ILE A 441 -33.77 -21.84 10.34
N ALA A 442 -34.63 -20.82 10.20
CA ALA A 442 -34.35 -19.67 9.34
C ALA A 442 -33.07 -18.93 9.79
N CYS A 443 -32.88 -18.72 11.10
CA CYS A 443 -31.64 -18.11 11.64
C CYS A 443 -30.40 -18.96 11.35
N LEU A 444 -30.49 -20.29 11.47
CA LEU A 444 -29.39 -21.20 11.12
C LEU A 444 -28.99 -21.06 9.65
N PHE A 445 -29.97 -20.99 8.75
CA PHE A 445 -29.70 -20.80 7.32
C PHE A 445 -29.20 -19.39 7.00
N PHE A 446 -29.66 -18.34 7.67
CA PHE A 446 -29.09 -17.01 7.50
C PHE A 446 -27.63 -16.93 7.98
N LEU A 447 -27.31 -17.51 9.15
CA LEU A 447 -25.92 -17.58 9.63
C LEU A 447 -25.03 -18.40 8.70
N LEU A 448 -25.55 -19.53 8.21
CA LEU A 448 -24.83 -20.34 7.22
C LEU A 448 -24.60 -19.55 5.93
N GLY A 449 -25.64 -18.88 5.44
CA GLY A 449 -25.57 -18.05 4.24
C GLY A 449 -24.56 -16.92 4.39
N SER A 450 -24.62 -16.17 5.49
CA SER A 450 -23.71 -15.05 5.77
C SER A 450 -22.25 -15.47 5.83
N ASN A 451 -21.95 -16.67 6.32
CA ASN A 451 -20.58 -17.16 6.47
C ASN A 451 -19.93 -17.53 5.12
N TYR A 452 -20.73 -17.86 4.10
CA TYR A 452 -20.26 -18.11 2.73
C TYR A 452 -20.40 -16.90 1.80
N LEU A 453 -21.17 -15.90 2.22
CA LEU A 453 -21.25 -14.61 1.55
C LEU A 453 -20.08 -13.71 1.96
N LEU A 454 -19.90 -12.69 1.15
CA LEU A 454 -19.00 -11.60 1.41
C LEU A 454 -19.62 -10.69 2.48
N MET A 455 -18.86 -10.37 3.54
CA MET A 455 -19.32 -9.55 4.64
C MET A 455 -19.03 -8.07 4.40
N ALA A 456 -17.79 -7.73 4.07
CA ALA A 456 -17.39 -6.36 3.80
C ALA A 456 -16.20 -6.32 2.84
N GLN A 457 -15.91 -5.15 2.27
CA GLN A 457 -14.72 -4.89 1.48
C GLN A 457 -14.19 -3.49 1.73
N THR A 458 -12.88 -3.37 1.94
CA THR A 458 -12.21 -2.08 2.03
C THR A 458 -11.60 -1.71 0.70
N PHE A 459 -11.92 -0.52 0.20
CA PHE A 459 -11.38 0.06 -1.02
C PHE A 459 -10.55 1.29 -0.71
N VAL A 460 -9.52 1.51 -1.50
CA VAL A 460 -8.94 2.85 -1.64
C VAL A 460 -9.73 3.59 -2.70
N ASN A 461 -10.38 4.65 -2.25
CA ASN A 461 -11.12 5.56 -3.09
C ASN A 461 -10.28 6.81 -3.34
N LEU A 462 -10.21 7.21 -4.59
CA LEU A 462 -9.66 8.48 -5.01
C LEU A 462 -10.84 9.40 -5.26
N GLU A 463 -10.91 10.48 -4.49
CA GLU A 463 -12.04 11.41 -4.54
C GLU A 463 -11.58 12.77 -5.03
N GLU A 464 -12.25 13.23 -6.07
CA GLU A 464 -12.15 14.57 -6.60
C GLU A 464 -13.50 15.26 -6.40
N ALA A 465 -13.48 16.37 -5.65
CA ALA A 465 -14.68 17.18 -5.44
C ALA A 465 -15.16 17.74 -6.80
N PRO A 466 -16.47 17.79 -7.08
CA PRO A 466 -17.57 17.63 -6.12
C PRO A 466 -18.22 16.24 -6.04
N SER A 467 -17.79 15.22 -6.80
CA SER A 467 -18.56 13.95 -6.82
C SER A 467 -17.90 12.72 -7.44
N TYR A 468 -16.66 12.78 -7.91
CA TYR A 468 -16.06 11.63 -8.57
C TYR A 468 -15.34 10.76 -7.55
N ILE A 469 -15.92 9.59 -7.26
CA ILE A 469 -15.32 8.55 -6.43
C ILE A 469 -14.79 7.47 -7.37
N TRP A 470 -13.48 7.22 -7.31
CA TRP A 470 -12.81 6.18 -8.09
C TRP A 470 -12.28 5.11 -7.16
N ASN A 471 -12.81 3.90 -7.26
CA ASN A 471 -12.33 2.76 -6.50
C ASN A 471 -11.02 2.27 -7.13
N ALA A 472 -9.90 2.75 -6.60
CA ALA A 472 -8.58 2.49 -7.17
C ALA A 472 -8.18 1.03 -7.00
N TYR A 473 -8.34 0.49 -5.79
CA TYR A 473 -8.08 -0.92 -5.51
C TYR A 473 -8.80 -1.41 -4.25
N ALA A 474 -9.17 -2.69 -4.24
CA ALA A 474 -9.63 -3.37 -3.03
C ALA A 474 -8.41 -3.71 -2.15
N VAL A 475 -8.40 -3.20 -0.92
CA VAL A 475 -7.35 -3.45 0.08
C VAL A 475 -7.58 -4.79 0.74
N MET A 476 -8.81 -5.03 1.19
CA MET A 476 -9.15 -6.18 2.01
C MET A 476 -10.57 -6.64 1.74
N VAL A 477 -10.75 -7.96 1.74
CA VAL A 477 -12.05 -8.61 1.60
C VAL A 477 -12.33 -9.37 2.88
N TYR A 478 -13.53 -9.18 3.41
CA TYR A 478 -13.97 -9.83 4.63
C TYR A 478 -15.01 -10.90 4.33
N SER A 479 -14.69 -12.11 4.72
CA SER A 479 -15.63 -13.23 4.91
C SER A 479 -15.18 -13.94 6.19
N LEU A 480 -16.09 -14.55 6.94
CA LEU A 480 -15.74 -15.15 8.23
C LEU A 480 -14.60 -16.18 8.10
N PHE A 481 -14.75 -17.15 7.19
CA PHE A 481 -13.74 -18.20 7.01
C PHE A 481 -12.46 -17.68 6.36
N TYR A 482 -12.56 -16.66 5.51
CA TYR A 482 -11.39 -16.02 4.93
C TYR A 482 -10.58 -15.30 6.02
N SER A 483 -11.25 -14.49 6.85
CA SER A 483 -10.63 -13.72 7.92
C SER A 483 -10.00 -14.63 8.98
N ILE A 484 -10.65 -15.73 9.35
CA ILE A 484 -10.07 -16.72 10.28
C ILE A 484 -8.78 -17.31 9.69
N ASN A 485 -8.78 -17.71 8.42
CA ASN A 485 -7.58 -18.28 7.80
C ASN A 485 -6.48 -17.25 7.60
N ALA A 486 -6.80 -16.04 7.15
CA ALA A 486 -5.84 -14.95 6.98
C ALA A 486 -5.20 -14.57 8.32
N LEU A 487 -5.98 -14.42 9.39
CA LEU A 487 -5.45 -14.12 10.72
C LEU A 487 -4.61 -15.26 11.29
N TYR A 488 -5.02 -16.51 11.07
CA TYR A 488 -4.32 -17.68 11.61
C TYR A 488 -3.00 -17.96 10.86
N TYR A 489 -3.01 -17.95 9.53
CA TYR A 489 -1.85 -18.38 8.73
C TYR A 489 -1.01 -17.23 8.18
N GLU A 490 -1.61 -16.09 7.84
CA GLU A 490 -0.88 -14.99 7.16
C GLU A 490 -0.35 -13.97 8.17
N SER A 491 -1.12 -13.68 9.22
CA SER A 491 -0.78 -12.64 10.20
C SER A 491 -0.16 -13.18 11.51
N ASP A 492 -0.14 -14.50 11.71
CA ASP A 492 0.24 -15.17 12.98
C ASP A 492 -0.53 -14.65 14.21
N LEU A 493 -1.75 -14.14 14.00
CA LEU A 493 -2.65 -13.62 15.04
C LEU A 493 -3.62 -14.70 15.51
N GLN A 494 -3.06 -15.83 15.94
CA GLN A 494 -3.82 -17.03 16.28
C GLN A 494 -4.90 -16.77 17.35
N ALA A 495 -4.58 -15.98 18.37
CA ALA A 495 -5.54 -15.64 19.43
C ALA A 495 -6.80 -14.96 18.88
N MET A 496 -6.66 -14.03 17.94
CA MET A 496 -7.81 -13.33 17.33
C MET A 496 -8.62 -14.24 16.43
N SER A 497 -7.94 -15.08 15.63
CA SER A 497 -8.63 -16.08 14.81
C SER A 497 -9.50 -17.03 15.65
N TRP A 498 -9.05 -17.39 16.87
CA TRP A 498 -9.81 -18.19 17.82
C TRP A 498 -10.99 -17.43 18.40
N VAL A 499 -10.82 -16.15 18.75
CA VAL A 499 -11.90 -15.30 19.24
C VAL A 499 -13.00 -15.19 18.18
N LEU A 500 -12.67 -14.89 16.92
CA LEU A 500 -13.63 -14.83 15.81
C LEU A 500 -14.30 -16.19 15.56
N LEU A 501 -13.52 -17.28 15.52
CA LEU A 501 -14.07 -18.62 15.36
C LEU A 501 -15.05 -18.98 16.49
N CYS A 502 -14.70 -18.68 17.74
CA CYS A 502 -15.53 -19.00 18.91
C CYS A 502 -16.80 -18.16 18.96
N PHE A 503 -16.71 -16.84 18.82
CA PHE A 503 -17.85 -15.93 19.02
C PHE A 503 -18.73 -15.76 17.78
N SER A 504 -18.20 -15.87 16.57
CA SER A 504 -18.95 -15.67 15.32
C SER A 504 -19.38 -16.96 14.65
N ALA A 505 -18.55 -18.01 14.71
CA ALA A 505 -18.89 -19.30 14.13
C ALA A 505 -19.55 -20.20 15.17
N ILE A 506 -18.83 -20.63 16.20
CA ILE A 506 -19.29 -21.70 17.09
C ILE A 506 -20.47 -21.27 17.97
N LEU A 507 -20.35 -20.15 18.67
CA LEU A 507 -21.32 -19.70 19.65
C LEU A 507 -22.74 -19.51 19.07
N PRO A 508 -22.95 -18.83 17.92
CA PRO A 508 -24.28 -18.63 17.37
C PRO A 508 -24.98 -19.94 17.00
N TYR A 509 -24.25 -20.90 16.42
CA TYR A 509 -24.81 -22.22 16.08
C TYR A 509 -25.14 -23.04 17.32
N VAL A 510 -24.22 -23.11 18.30
CA VAL A 510 -24.45 -23.83 19.56
C VAL A 510 -25.65 -23.25 20.29
N LYS A 511 -25.78 -21.92 20.34
CA LYS A 511 -26.92 -21.21 20.93
C LYS A 511 -28.24 -21.65 20.29
N LEU A 512 -28.35 -21.57 18.96
CA LEU A 512 -29.58 -21.92 18.24
C LEU A 512 -29.95 -23.40 18.41
N ILE A 513 -28.96 -24.31 18.38
CA ILE A 513 -29.19 -25.74 18.60
C ILE A 513 -29.67 -26.01 20.03
N LEU A 514 -29.02 -25.44 21.04
CA LEU A 514 -29.40 -25.61 22.44
C LEU A 514 -30.79 -25.02 22.74
N MET A 515 -31.13 -23.90 22.10
CA MET A 515 -32.47 -23.33 22.18
C MET A 515 -33.52 -24.23 21.51
N MET A 516 -33.22 -24.80 20.34
CA MET A 516 -34.10 -25.77 19.67
C MET A 516 -34.35 -27.00 20.54
N VAL A 517 -33.29 -27.59 21.09
CA VAL A 517 -33.37 -28.74 22.00
C VAL A 517 -34.18 -28.39 23.24
N SER A 518 -33.93 -27.22 23.85
CA SER A 518 -34.67 -26.76 25.03
C SER A 518 -36.16 -26.54 24.75
N TRP A 519 -36.52 -26.20 23.51
CA TRP A 519 -37.91 -25.97 23.11
C TRP A 519 -38.68 -27.27 22.86
N ILE A 520 -38.06 -28.25 22.19
CA ILE A 520 -38.73 -29.47 21.71
C ILE A 520 -38.57 -30.65 22.69
N MET A 521 -37.46 -30.74 23.41
CA MET A 521 -37.14 -31.93 24.20
C MET A 521 -38.06 -32.02 25.44
N PRO A 522 -38.69 -33.19 25.70
CA PRO A 522 -39.52 -33.36 26.89
C PRO A 522 -38.67 -33.41 28.16
N SER A 523 -39.30 -33.13 29.30
CA SER A 523 -38.69 -33.08 30.63
C SER A 523 -37.93 -34.35 31.03
N ARG A 524 -38.29 -35.50 30.43
CA ARG A 524 -37.64 -36.81 30.63
C ARG A 524 -36.16 -36.83 30.20
N PHE A 525 -35.84 -36.13 29.12
CA PHE A 525 -34.47 -36.07 28.60
C PHE A 525 -33.77 -34.78 28.97
N LEU A 526 -34.51 -33.69 29.09
CA LEU A 526 -33.97 -32.41 29.53
C LEU A 526 -34.70 -31.95 30.81
N PRO A 527 -34.15 -32.27 32.00
CA PRO A 527 -34.76 -31.88 33.26
C PRO A 527 -35.05 -30.38 33.31
N VAL A 528 -36.20 -30.00 33.88
CA VAL A 528 -36.67 -28.61 33.95
C VAL A 528 -35.60 -27.64 34.47
N ARG A 529 -34.81 -28.05 35.47
CA ARG A 529 -33.70 -27.26 36.02
C ARG A 529 -32.57 -27.02 35.01
N LEU A 530 -32.20 -28.06 34.26
CA LEU A 530 -31.16 -27.97 33.24
C LEU A 530 -31.64 -27.14 32.05
N ARG A 531 -32.91 -27.30 31.64
CA ARG A 531 -33.55 -26.45 30.62
C ARG A 531 -33.50 -24.97 31.02
N ASN A 532 -33.84 -24.64 32.26
CA ASN A 532 -33.74 -23.28 32.78
C ASN A 532 -32.32 -22.75 32.70
N PHE A 533 -31.36 -23.53 33.20
CA PHE A 533 -29.95 -23.16 33.18
C PHE A 533 -29.44 -22.89 31.76
N ILE A 534 -29.74 -23.77 30.81
CA ILE A 534 -29.34 -23.60 29.40
C ILE A 534 -29.95 -22.33 28.82
N LEU A 535 -31.26 -22.10 29.02
CA LEU A 535 -31.94 -20.93 28.47
C LEU A 535 -31.38 -19.62 29.06
N VAL A 536 -31.15 -19.56 30.38
CA VAL A 536 -30.53 -18.39 31.02
C VAL A 536 -29.11 -18.17 30.51
N LEU A 537 -28.30 -19.23 30.43
CA LEU A 537 -26.93 -19.15 29.95
C LEU A 537 -26.84 -18.68 28.49
N MET A 538 -27.69 -19.21 27.61
CA MET A 538 -27.70 -18.87 26.18
C MET A 538 -28.24 -17.46 25.92
N ASP A 539 -29.09 -16.96 26.80
CA ASP A 539 -29.61 -15.60 26.78
C ASP A 539 -28.51 -14.60 27.17
N ASP A 540 -27.83 -14.86 28.29
CA ASP A 540 -26.79 -13.98 28.83
C ASP A 540 -25.51 -14.00 27.97
N ILE A 541 -25.08 -15.16 27.47
CA ILE A 541 -23.91 -15.28 26.57
C ILE A 541 -24.28 -14.82 25.15
N GLY A 542 -25.56 -14.84 24.79
CA GLY A 542 -26.03 -14.55 23.43
C GLY A 542 -25.53 -13.22 22.89
N LYS A 543 -25.39 -12.18 23.70
CA LYS A 543 -24.91 -10.86 23.28
C LYS A 543 -23.46 -10.86 22.78
N PHE A 544 -22.62 -11.81 23.22
CA PHE A 544 -21.24 -11.92 22.74
C PHE A 544 -21.13 -12.38 21.27
N SER A 545 -22.21 -12.86 20.66
CA SER A 545 -22.24 -13.05 19.20
C SER A 545 -22.18 -11.73 18.42
N LEU A 546 -22.40 -10.57 19.07
CA LEU A 546 -22.20 -9.25 18.48
C LEU A 546 -20.73 -8.80 18.45
N VAL A 547 -19.79 -9.57 19.04
CA VAL A 547 -18.37 -9.21 19.05
C VAL A 547 -17.86 -8.93 17.63
N ASP A 548 -18.20 -9.80 16.68
CA ASP A 548 -17.76 -9.67 15.28
C ASP A 548 -18.38 -8.46 14.59
N VAL A 549 -19.69 -8.24 14.81
CA VAL A 549 -20.43 -7.11 14.26
C VAL A 549 -19.74 -5.81 14.63
N PHE A 550 -19.41 -5.65 15.92
CA PHE A 550 -18.71 -4.47 16.41
C PHE A 550 -17.24 -4.43 15.95
N THR A 551 -16.55 -5.56 15.84
CA THR A 551 -15.16 -5.60 15.35
C THR A 551 -15.07 -5.10 13.91
N VAL A 552 -15.95 -5.58 13.02
CA VAL A 552 -16.02 -5.10 11.62
C VAL A 552 -16.37 -3.62 11.55
N GLN A 553 -17.30 -3.14 12.39
CA GLN A 553 -17.62 -1.72 12.47
C GLN A 553 -16.42 -0.87 12.90
N PHE A 554 -15.71 -1.26 13.97
CA PHE A 554 -14.52 -0.54 14.42
C PHE A 554 -13.42 -0.58 13.37
N LEU A 555 -13.22 -1.72 12.68
CA LEU A 555 -12.30 -1.81 11.54
C LEU A 555 -12.68 -0.81 10.45
N SER A 556 -13.96 -0.69 10.09
CA SER A 556 -14.43 0.33 9.13
C SER A 556 -14.07 1.75 9.55
N GLY A 557 -14.23 2.09 10.83
CA GLY A 557 -13.88 3.43 11.31
C GLY A 557 -12.38 3.68 11.45
N VAL A 558 -11.59 2.65 11.78
CA VAL A 558 -10.12 2.79 11.80
C VAL A 558 -9.54 2.89 10.39
N PHE A 559 -10.09 2.13 9.44
CA PHE A 559 -9.70 2.25 8.04
C PHE A 559 -10.25 3.49 7.37
N HIS A 560 -11.21 4.20 7.96
CA HIS A 560 -11.64 5.48 7.42
C HIS A 560 -10.58 6.56 7.62
N LEU A 561 -9.69 6.68 6.64
CA LEU A 561 -8.57 7.59 6.65
C LEU A 561 -8.63 8.49 5.42
N GLU A 562 -8.67 9.78 5.66
CA GLU A 562 -8.57 10.79 4.62
C GLU A 562 -7.12 11.27 4.54
N ILE A 563 -6.44 10.89 3.47
CA ILE A 563 -5.10 11.40 3.16
C ILE A 563 -5.31 12.64 2.30
N MET A 564 -5.10 13.81 2.92
CA MET A 564 -5.09 15.08 2.20
C MET A 564 -3.74 15.24 1.51
N GLY A 565 -3.76 15.39 0.18
CA GLY A 565 -2.56 15.75 -0.57
C GLY A 565 -2.05 17.11 -0.10
N THR A 566 -0.94 17.12 0.65
CA THR A 566 -0.25 18.37 0.99
C THR A 566 0.47 18.85 -0.27
N SER A 567 -0.23 19.53 -1.17
CA SER A 567 0.43 20.31 -2.22
C SER A 567 0.72 21.70 -1.65
N PRO A 568 1.97 21.99 -1.20
CA PRO A 568 2.31 23.26 -0.55
C PRO A 568 2.27 24.48 -1.49
N SER A 569 1.88 24.31 -2.75
CA SER A 569 2.08 25.32 -3.80
C SER A 569 0.86 25.57 -4.70
N SER A 570 -0.23 24.81 -4.60
CA SER A 570 -1.39 25.04 -5.48
C SER A 570 -2.29 26.14 -4.93
N LYS A 571 -2.71 27.02 -5.84
CA LYS A 571 -3.63 28.13 -5.55
C LYS A 571 -4.91 27.58 -4.88
N PRO A 572 -5.55 28.36 -3.99
CA PRO A 572 -6.70 27.94 -3.18
C PRO A 572 -8.02 27.68 -3.96
N SER A 573 -7.97 27.35 -5.25
CA SER A 573 -9.15 27.25 -6.11
C SER A 573 -9.47 25.84 -6.64
N SER A 574 -8.66 24.83 -6.35
CA SER A 574 -8.96 23.44 -6.70
C SER A 574 -8.85 22.58 -5.45
N ASP A 575 -9.96 21.97 -5.04
CA ASP A 575 -9.96 21.02 -3.92
C ASP A 575 -8.97 19.89 -4.24
N PRO A 576 -8.00 19.63 -3.36
CA PRO A 576 -6.98 18.62 -3.62
C PRO A 576 -7.62 17.24 -3.73
N MET A 577 -7.10 16.42 -4.65
CA MET A 577 -7.43 15.00 -4.72
C MET A 577 -7.19 14.36 -3.36
N ARG A 578 -8.21 13.73 -2.80
CA ARG A 578 -8.12 13.05 -1.50
C ARG A 578 -8.18 11.54 -1.70
N MET A 579 -7.27 10.84 -1.03
CA MET A 579 -7.29 9.38 -1.01
C MET A 579 -7.98 8.94 0.28
N VAL A 580 -9.14 8.31 0.15
CA VAL A 580 -9.98 7.89 1.27
C VAL A 580 -10.09 6.37 1.27
N LEU A 581 -9.75 5.74 2.38
CA LEU A 581 -10.06 4.32 2.56
C LEU A 581 -11.51 4.21 3.05
N ARG A 582 -12.33 3.42 2.37
CA ARG A 582 -13.73 3.15 2.74
C ARG A 582 -14.00 1.67 2.81
N THR A 583 -14.84 1.26 3.76
CA THR A 583 -15.28 -0.12 3.91
C THR A 583 -16.75 -0.22 3.55
N ASN A 584 -17.04 -0.91 2.45
CA ASN A 584 -18.39 -1.19 1.98
C ASN A 584 -18.88 -2.48 2.64
N GLU A 585 -20.01 -2.38 3.32
CA GLU A 585 -20.69 -3.51 3.95
C GLU A 585 -21.63 -4.18 2.94
N GLU A 586 -21.60 -5.50 2.92
CA GLU A 586 -22.30 -6.30 1.92
C GLU A 586 -23.44 -7.10 2.53
N LEU A 587 -24.24 -7.73 1.68
CA LEU A 587 -25.44 -8.46 2.09
C LEU A 587 -25.15 -9.56 3.12
N GLY A 588 -23.99 -10.22 3.02
CA GLY A 588 -23.59 -11.28 3.96
C GLY A 588 -23.50 -10.77 5.39
N PHE A 589 -22.95 -9.56 5.58
CA PHE A 589 -22.84 -8.96 6.91
C PHE A 589 -24.22 -8.57 7.47
N ALA A 590 -25.08 -7.96 6.66
CA ALA A 590 -26.44 -7.62 7.12
C ALA A 590 -27.27 -8.87 7.47
N ALA A 591 -27.11 -9.97 6.72
CA ALA A 591 -27.73 -11.26 7.03
C ALA A 591 -27.23 -11.84 8.37
N PHE A 592 -25.93 -11.75 8.64
CA PHE A 592 -25.33 -12.17 9.91
C PHE A 592 -25.89 -11.37 11.09
N VAL A 593 -25.90 -10.04 10.97
CA VAL A 593 -26.43 -9.14 12.01
C VAL A 593 -27.92 -9.42 12.25
N CYS A 594 -28.71 -9.58 11.18
CA CYS A 594 -30.13 -9.90 11.27
C CYS A 594 -30.37 -11.22 12.01
N ALA A 595 -29.68 -12.29 11.62
CA ALA A 595 -29.80 -13.60 12.28
C ALA A 595 -29.39 -13.53 13.76
N THR A 596 -28.35 -12.77 14.07
CA THR A 596 -27.88 -12.57 15.43
C THR A 596 -28.92 -11.85 16.29
N VAL A 597 -29.48 -10.74 15.81
CA VAL A 597 -30.53 -9.97 16.49
C VAL A 597 -31.80 -10.81 16.68
N VAL A 598 -32.25 -11.52 15.65
CA VAL A 598 -33.41 -12.40 15.74
C VAL A 598 -33.15 -13.53 16.75
N SER A 599 -31.93 -14.09 16.80
CA SER A 599 -31.57 -15.12 17.79
C SER A 599 -31.65 -14.61 19.23
N LEU A 600 -31.35 -13.33 19.50
CA LEU A 600 -31.48 -12.71 20.82
C LEU A 600 -32.95 -12.61 21.22
N ILE A 601 -33.82 -12.21 20.28
CA ILE A 601 -35.27 -12.15 20.51
C ILE A 601 -35.84 -13.53 20.80
N ILE A 602 -35.47 -14.54 20.00
CA ILE A 602 -35.92 -15.93 20.21
C ILE A 602 -35.42 -16.44 21.58
N GLY A 603 -34.20 -16.08 22.00
CA GLY A 603 -33.62 -16.46 23.31
C GLY A 603 -34.51 -16.04 24.47
N HIS A 604 -34.87 -14.76 24.50
CA HIS A 604 -35.79 -14.22 25.49
C HIS A 604 -37.18 -14.83 25.43
N LEU A 605 -37.73 -15.06 24.23
CA LEU A 605 -39.04 -15.69 24.11
C LEU A 605 -39.00 -17.09 24.73
N CYS A 606 -38.00 -17.91 24.39
CA CYS A 606 -37.84 -19.25 24.96
C CYS A 606 -37.74 -19.21 26.49
N ARG A 607 -36.93 -18.30 27.04
CA ARG A 607 -36.77 -18.13 28.49
C ARG A 607 -38.08 -17.67 29.16
N HIS A 608 -38.73 -16.65 28.62
CA HIS A 608 -39.98 -16.10 29.17
C HIS A 608 -41.08 -17.16 29.28
N TYR A 609 -41.28 -17.94 28.22
CA TYR A 609 -42.28 -19.01 28.24
C TYR A 609 -41.89 -20.18 29.13
N HIS A 610 -40.60 -20.46 29.28
CA HIS A 610 -40.13 -21.45 30.23
C HIS A 610 -40.41 -21.06 31.68
N GLU A 611 -40.11 -19.83 32.09
CA GLU A 611 -40.39 -19.32 33.43
C GLU A 611 -41.90 -19.33 33.72
N LYS A 612 -42.71 -18.99 32.71
CA LYS A 612 -44.17 -19.04 32.79
C LYS A 612 -44.71 -20.46 32.92
N SER A 613 -44.14 -21.45 32.22
CA SER A 613 -44.60 -22.84 32.28
C SER A 613 -44.36 -23.44 33.67
N VAL A 614 -43.19 -23.17 34.25
CA VAL A 614 -42.83 -23.66 35.59
C VAL A 614 -43.73 -23.05 36.67
N SER A 615 -44.15 -21.79 36.47
CA SER A 615 -45.08 -21.11 37.39
C SER A 615 -46.50 -21.70 37.34
N TYR A 616 -46.93 -22.24 36.19
CA TYR A 616 -48.25 -22.85 36.01
C TYR A 616 -48.33 -24.29 36.53
N GLU A 617 -47.22 -25.05 36.43
CA GLU A 617 -47.12 -26.45 36.86
C GLU A 617 -46.95 -26.63 38.38
N ARG A 618 -46.79 -25.55 39.15
CA ARG A 618 -46.95 -25.61 40.61
C ARG A 618 -48.43 -25.37 40.93
N PRO A 619 -49.29 -26.41 40.98
CA PRO A 619 -50.60 -26.25 41.62
C PRO A 619 -50.36 -25.82 43.06
N ASP A 620 -51.32 -25.09 43.65
CA ASP A 620 -51.39 -24.64 45.06
C ASP A 620 -51.33 -25.78 46.11
N CYS A 621 -50.76 -26.93 45.75
CA CYS A 621 -50.61 -28.09 46.60
C CYS A 621 -49.51 -27.85 47.63
N SER A 622 -49.97 -27.67 48.87
CA SER A 622 -49.23 -27.69 50.14
C SER A 622 -48.59 -26.36 50.55
N ASN A 623 -49.37 -25.59 51.31
CA ASN A 623 -48.93 -24.50 52.19
C ASN A 623 -47.87 -24.94 53.26
N GLY A 624 -47.27 -26.12 53.16
CA GLY A 624 -46.45 -26.74 54.21
C GLY A 624 -44.95 -26.43 54.16
N ASP A 625 -44.31 -26.45 52.99
CA ASP A 625 -42.83 -26.62 52.94
C ASP A 625 -42.09 -25.66 51.97
N VAL A 626 -42.62 -24.47 51.70
CA VAL A 626 -42.05 -23.49 50.74
C VAL A 626 -40.98 -22.58 51.37
N GLU A 627 -40.06 -23.14 52.16
CA GLU A 627 -38.99 -22.35 52.79
C GLU A 627 -37.61 -22.49 52.09
N LEU A 628 -37.40 -23.53 51.27
CA LEU A 628 -36.06 -23.84 50.75
C LEU A 628 -35.77 -23.39 49.31
N GLN A 629 -36.75 -22.85 48.58
CA GLN A 629 -36.54 -22.42 47.18
C GLN A 629 -36.79 -20.92 46.91
N SER A 630 -37.18 -20.14 47.92
CA SER A 630 -37.25 -18.67 47.86
C SER A 630 -35.89 -17.97 48.04
N GLN A 631 -34.83 -18.72 48.30
CA GLN A 631 -33.47 -18.18 48.49
C GLN A 631 -32.76 -17.79 47.18
N VAL A 632 -33.31 -18.13 46.00
CA VAL A 632 -32.87 -17.51 44.74
C VAL A 632 -33.62 -16.20 44.54
N ALA A 633 -33.29 -15.23 45.41
CA ALA A 633 -33.42 -13.78 45.24
C ALA A 633 -34.55 -13.28 44.34
N THR A 634 -35.81 -13.61 44.63
CA THR A 634 -36.87 -12.66 44.33
C THR A 634 -36.63 -11.45 45.22
N PHE A 635 -36.19 -10.35 44.61
CA PHE A 635 -36.41 -9.00 45.14
C PHE A 635 -37.94 -8.79 45.24
N ASP A 636 -38.55 -9.41 46.25
CA ASP A 636 -39.91 -9.17 46.65
C ASP A 636 -39.93 -7.78 47.26
N HIS A 637 -40.31 -6.82 46.41
CA HIS A 637 -40.50 -5.44 46.83
C HIS A 637 -41.56 -5.38 47.94
N PRO A 638 -41.34 -4.55 48.97
CA PRO A 638 -42.10 -4.46 50.21
C PRO A 638 -43.43 -3.70 50.04
N LEU A 639 -44.20 -4.01 49.00
CA LEU A 639 -45.50 -3.37 48.77
C LEU A 639 -46.65 -4.19 49.36
N SER A 640 -46.44 -5.43 49.79
CA SER A 640 -47.35 -6.10 50.73
C SER A 640 -47.37 -5.23 51.99
N GLY A 641 -48.52 -4.61 52.25
CA GLY A 641 -48.65 -3.53 53.23
C GLY A 641 -47.98 -3.88 54.56
N PRO A 642 -47.46 -2.87 55.28
CA PRO A 642 -46.68 -3.11 56.50
C PRO A 642 -47.43 -4.10 57.38
N SER A 643 -46.90 -5.31 57.48
CA SER A 643 -47.23 -6.16 58.62
C SER A 643 -46.80 -5.32 59.82
N ALA A 644 -47.75 -4.97 60.68
CA ALA A 644 -47.57 -3.98 61.75
C ALA A 644 -46.39 -4.28 62.70
N ASN A 645 -45.74 -5.43 62.55
CA ASN A 645 -44.66 -5.92 63.40
C ASN A 645 -43.32 -6.18 62.67
N SER A 646 -43.16 -5.90 61.37
CA SER A 646 -41.84 -6.07 60.75
C SER A 646 -40.91 -4.93 61.20
N PRO A 647 -39.71 -5.22 61.73
CA PRO A 647 -38.76 -4.20 62.15
C PRO A 647 -38.44 -3.26 60.97
N PRO A 648 -38.20 -1.96 61.22
CA PRO A 648 -37.87 -0.99 60.17
C PRO A 648 -36.64 -1.49 59.41
N ARG A 649 -36.87 -2.11 58.26
CA ARG A 649 -35.77 -2.55 57.39
C ARG A 649 -35.06 -1.31 56.89
N CYS A 650 -33.73 -1.38 56.93
CA CYS A 650 -32.80 -0.28 56.75
C CYS A 650 -33.12 0.59 55.53
N SER A 651 -33.49 1.86 55.78
CA SER A 651 -33.67 2.92 54.76
C SER A 651 -32.44 3.15 53.87
N TRP A 652 -31.29 2.59 54.25
CA TRP A 652 -30.03 2.74 53.52
C TRP A 652 -30.03 2.11 52.13
N GLN A 653 -30.67 0.96 51.93
CA GLN A 653 -30.72 0.38 50.57
C GLN A 653 -31.55 1.27 49.63
N GLU A 654 -32.66 1.81 50.13
CA GLU A 654 -33.50 2.77 49.41
C GLU A 654 -32.75 4.08 49.10
N ALA A 655 -31.92 4.54 50.04
CA ALA A 655 -31.13 5.74 49.92
C ALA A 655 -29.90 5.60 48.98
N ILE A 656 -29.35 4.40 48.83
CA ILE A 656 -28.08 4.19 48.09
C ILE A 656 -28.31 3.81 46.62
N VAL A 657 -29.27 2.92 46.31
CA VAL A 657 -29.40 2.36 44.95
C VAL A 657 -29.83 3.42 43.94
N GLY A 658 -30.76 4.32 44.29
CA GLY A 658 -31.22 5.39 43.41
C GLY A 658 -30.08 6.32 42.95
N PRO A 659 -29.31 6.92 43.89
CA PRO A 659 -28.12 7.70 43.56
C PRO A 659 -27.04 6.92 42.79
N LEU A 660 -26.83 5.63 43.08
CA LEU A 660 -25.89 4.80 42.32
C LEU A 660 -26.35 4.58 40.87
N LEU A 661 -27.65 4.38 40.62
CA LEU A 661 -28.20 4.27 39.26
C LEU A 661 -28.06 5.59 38.50
N LEU A 662 -28.32 6.73 39.16
CA LEU A 662 -28.11 8.05 38.58
C LEU A 662 -26.63 8.27 38.25
N LEU A 663 -25.72 7.92 39.16
CA LEU A 663 -24.28 7.99 38.94
C LEU A 663 -23.87 7.10 37.77
N ALA A 664 -24.34 5.86 37.70
CA ALA A 664 -24.06 4.95 36.59
C ALA A 664 -24.55 5.52 35.25
N LEU A 665 -25.75 6.11 35.21
CA LEU A 665 -26.28 6.79 34.03
C LEU A 665 -25.38 7.97 33.61
N THR A 666 -24.97 8.81 34.57
CA THR A 666 -24.07 9.93 34.27
C THR A 666 -22.70 9.47 33.78
N LEU A 667 -22.12 8.45 34.40
CA LEU A 667 -20.84 7.87 33.97
C LEU A 667 -20.94 7.23 32.59
N ALA A 668 -22.05 6.58 32.26
CA ALA A 668 -22.29 6.03 30.92
C ALA A 668 -22.41 7.16 29.87
N ILE A 669 -23.14 8.24 30.15
CA ILE A 669 -23.24 9.41 29.25
C ILE A 669 -21.88 10.05 29.04
N VAL A 670 -21.16 10.35 30.13
CA VAL A 670 -19.82 10.95 30.07
C VAL A 670 -18.85 10.02 29.35
N GLY A 671 -18.81 8.74 29.68
CA GLY A 671 -17.92 7.75 29.06
C GLY A 671 -18.15 7.60 27.55
N CYS A 672 -19.41 7.56 27.10
CA CYS A 672 -19.74 7.51 25.67
C CYS A 672 -19.43 8.83 24.93
N SER A 673 -19.33 9.95 25.65
CA SER A 673 -19.02 11.27 25.10
C SER A 673 -17.52 11.57 25.07
N MET A 674 -16.74 10.93 25.94
CA MET A 674 -15.29 11.00 25.92
C MET A 674 -14.73 10.28 24.70
N THR A 675 -13.55 10.74 24.23
CA THR A 675 -12.82 10.06 23.16
C THR A 675 -12.50 8.63 23.59
N ALA A 676 -13.05 7.66 22.86
CA ALA A 676 -12.90 6.24 23.15
C ALA A 676 -11.59 5.71 22.57
N PHE A 677 -11.27 6.12 21.33
CA PHE A 677 -10.01 5.78 20.67
C PHE A 677 -9.56 6.87 19.70
N SER A 678 -8.24 6.93 19.49
CA SER A 678 -7.60 7.72 18.44
C SER A 678 -6.79 6.82 17.53
N VAL A 679 -6.82 7.12 16.24
CA VAL A 679 -6.03 6.43 15.22
C VAL A 679 -5.04 7.44 14.67
N HIS A 680 -3.76 7.16 14.85
CA HIS A 680 -2.69 7.96 14.26
C HIS A 680 -2.01 7.13 13.19
N LEU A 681 -2.30 7.42 11.92
CA LEU A 681 -1.61 6.76 10.82
C LEU A 681 -0.28 7.45 10.55
N ARG A 682 0.80 6.67 10.58
CA ARG A 682 2.15 7.12 10.22
C ARG A 682 2.63 6.30 9.05
N CYS A 683 3.19 6.96 8.05
CA CYS A 683 3.94 6.31 6.98
C CYS A 683 5.39 6.76 6.97
N ILE A 684 6.18 6.18 6.07
CA ILE A 684 7.59 6.53 5.86
C ILE A 684 7.74 8.02 5.49
N PHE A 685 6.71 8.63 4.90
CA PHE A 685 6.71 10.03 4.49
C PHE A 685 6.20 11.00 5.58
N GLY A 686 5.80 10.50 6.74
CA GLY A 686 5.33 11.32 7.87
C GLY A 686 3.95 10.94 8.38
N HIS A 687 3.30 11.88 9.05
CA HIS A 687 1.97 11.71 9.60
C HIS A 687 0.92 11.86 8.49
N LEU A 688 0.13 10.82 8.24
CA LEU A 688 -0.87 10.80 7.17
C LEU A 688 -2.23 11.37 7.61
N GLY A 689 -2.56 11.20 8.88
CA GLY A 689 -3.82 11.66 9.44
C GLY A 689 -4.01 11.18 10.88
N GLU A 690 -4.85 11.92 11.58
CA GLU A 690 -5.30 11.60 12.93
C GLU A 690 -6.82 11.68 12.95
N SER A 691 -7.46 10.60 13.41
CA SER A 691 -8.89 10.59 13.68
C SER A 691 -9.11 10.24 15.15
N GLN A 692 -10.05 10.94 15.79
CA GLN A 692 -10.44 10.71 17.17
C GLN A 692 -11.95 10.50 17.20
N PHE A 693 -12.39 9.46 17.90
CA PHE A 693 -13.80 9.13 17.98
C PHE A 693 -14.23 8.89 19.43
N SER A 694 -15.27 9.58 19.87
CA SER A 694 -16.12 9.12 20.97
C SER A 694 -17.12 8.08 20.45
N LEU A 695 -17.79 7.31 21.33
CA LEU A 695 -18.79 6.32 20.88
C LEU A 695 -19.97 6.98 20.16
N PHE A 696 -20.40 8.16 20.60
CA PHE A 696 -21.45 8.93 19.90
C PHE A 696 -21.00 9.44 18.54
N GLN A 697 -19.79 10.00 18.47
CA GLN A 697 -19.23 10.50 17.21
C GLN A 697 -19.01 9.36 16.23
N PHE A 698 -18.48 8.24 16.70
CA PHE A 698 -18.31 7.02 15.92
C PHE A 698 -19.66 6.54 15.34
N ALA A 699 -20.69 6.43 16.19
CA ALA A 699 -22.02 6.03 15.75
C ALA A 699 -22.60 6.96 14.66
N TYR A 700 -22.36 8.26 14.78
CA TYR A 700 -22.79 9.24 13.79
C TYR A 700 -21.99 9.14 12.48
N SER A 701 -20.69 8.87 12.57
CA SER A 701 -19.77 8.76 11.44
C SER A 701 -19.83 7.41 10.71
N LEU A 702 -20.41 6.35 11.29
CA LEU A 702 -20.49 5.02 10.67
C LEU A 702 -20.92 5.03 9.18
N PRO A 703 -21.96 5.77 8.76
CA PRO A 703 -22.35 5.82 7.35
C PRO A 703 -21.28 6.41 6.43
N SER A 704 -20.50 7.38 6.92
CA SER A 704 -19.45 8.04 6.12
C SER A 704 -18.26 7.15 5.81
N PHE A 705 -18.12 6.02 6.54
CA PHE A 705 -17.07 5.03 6.33
C PHE A 705 -17.33 4.15 5.10
N SER A 706 -18.57 4.14 4.59
CA SER A 706 -19.00 3.40 3.40
C SER A 706 -19.09 4.34 2.18
N GLU A 707 -18.82 3.82 0.99
CA GLU A 707 -19.01 4.52 -0.29
C GLU A 707 -20.48 4.89 -0.50
N HIS A 708 -21.40 4.07 0.04
CA HIS A 708 -22.82 4.26 -0.09
C HIS A 708 -23.45 4.50 1.30
N PRO A 709 -23.37 5.72 1.84
CA PRO A 709 -23.82 6.03 3.20
C PRO A 709 -25.32 5.77 3.44
N ILE A 710 -26.12 5.79 2.37
CA ILE A 710 -27.58 5.59 2.42
C ILE A 710 -27.95 4.14 2.07
N ALA A 711 -26.97 3.28 1.76
CA ALA A 711 -27.26 1.87 1.48
C ALA A 711 -27.87 1.19 2.71
N TRP A 712 -28.85 0.32 2.47
CA TRP A 712 -29.57 -0.36 3.54
C TRP A 712 -28.65 -1.13 4.52
N PRO A 713 -27.63 -1.89 4.09
CA PRO A 713 -26.69 -2.54 5.01
C PRO A 713 -26.01 -1.56 5.95
N THR A 714 -25.51 -0.44 5.43
CA THR A 714 -24.82 0.62 6.18
C THR A 714 -25.72 1.28 7.21
N LEU A 715 -26.96 1.65 6.83
CA LEU A 715 -27.93 2.24 7.77
C LEU A 715 -28.38 1.22 8.82
N PHE A 716 -28.58 -0.03 8.42
CA PHE A 716 -28.93 -1.11 9.35
C PHE A 716 -27.81 -1.34 10.37
N ASN A 717 -26.56 -1.27 9.94
CA ASN A 717 -25.40 -1.40 10.80
C ASN A 717 -25.22 -0.24 11.79
N GLN A 718 -25.42 0.99 11.31
CA GLN A 718 -25.48 2.16 12.19
C GLN A 718 -26.59 2.00 13.24
N PHE A 719 -27.77 1.56 12.81
CA PHE A 719 -28.90 1.33 13.69
C PHE A 719 -28.59 0.26 14.76
N THR A 720 -27.96 -0.86 14.39
CA THR A 720 -27.62 -1.90 15.36
C THR A 720 -26.58 -1.44 16.37
N PHE A 721 -25.56 -0.68 15.95
CA PHE A 721 -24.61 -0.08 16.89
C PHE A 721 -25.31 0.88 17.86
N VAL A 722 -26.09 1.83 17.33
CA VAL A 722 -26.83 2.81 18.15
C VAL A 722 -27.80 2.11 19.08
N LEU A 723 -28.50 1.06 18.63
CA LEU A 723 -29.46 0.33 19.46
C LEU A 723 -28.75 -0.45 20.57
N PHE A 724 -27.82 -1.36 20.24
CA PHE A 724 -27.29 -2.33 21.21
C PHE A 724 -26.12 -1.80 22.04
N ALA A 725 -25.21 -1.02 21.45
CA ALA A 725 -24.06 -0.49 22.18
C ALA A 725 -24.43 0.73 23.03
N ILE A 726 -25.38 1.56 22.57
CA ILE A 726 -25.71 2.85 23.19
C ILE A 726 -27.12 2.83 23.79
N GLY A 727 -28.15 2.72 22.94
CA GLY A 727 -29.56 2.96 23.28
C GLY A 727 -30.11 2.04 24.34
N VAL A 728 -29.87 0.73 24.24
CA VAL A 728 -30.37 -0.28 25.17
C VAL A 728 -29.79 -0.07 26.57
N ASN A 729 -28.50 0.26 26.71
CA ASN A 729 -27.86 0.57 27.99
C ASN A 729 -28.55 1.75 28.68
N PHE A 730 -28.77 2.85 27.94
CA PHE A 730 -29.45 4.03 28.46
C PHE A 730 -30.91 3.76 28.81
N LEU A 731 -31.63 3.03 27.95
CA LEU A 731 -33.01 2.68 28.18
C LEU A 731 -33.16 1.77 29.40
N GLN A 732 -32.23 0.83 29.61
CA GLN A 732 -32.21 -0.02 30.79
C GLN A 732 -31.98 0.79 32.06
N LEU A 733 -30.95 1.65 32.11
CA LEU A 733 -30.65 2.48 33.28
C LEU A 733 -31.79 3.44 33.60
N LEU A 734 -32.38 4.07 32.56
CA LEU A 734 -33.54 4.93 32.71
C LEU A 734 -34.75 4.16 33.24
N LEU A 735 -35.02 2.97 32.70
CA LEU A 735 -36.13 2.13 33.15
C LEU A 735 -35.94 1.68 34.61
N LEU A 736 -34.73 1.30 35.01
CA LEU A 736 -34.42 0.96 36.40
C LEU A 736 -34.58 2.17 37.32
N LEU A 737 -34.13 3.35 36.90
CA LEU A 737 -34.29 4.60 37.65
C LEU A 737 -35.78 4.98 37.78
N LEU A 738 -36.56 4.84 36.69
CA LEU A 738 -38.01 5.04 36.70
C LEU A 738 -38.68 4.03 37.61
N LEU A 739 -38.37 2.73 37.54
CA LEU A 739 -38.95 1.72 38.42
C LEU A 739 -38.61 1.94 39.90
N TRP A 740 -37.46 2.57 40.18
CA TRP A 740 -37.03 2.90 41.52
C TRP A 740 -37.76 4.11 42.11
N TYR A 741 -37.83 5.22 41.38
CA TYR A 741 -38.46 6.46 41.88
C TYR A 741 -39.96 6.51 41.63
N TRP A 742 -40.44 5.92 40.53
CA TRP A 742 -41.85 5.86 40.19
C TRP A 742 -42.49 4.68 40.92
N ARG A 743 -43.41 4.97 41.85
CA ARG A 743 -44.29 3.96 42.47
C ARG A 743 -45.29 3.44 41.43
N VAL A 744 -44.86 2.51 40.58
CA VAL A 744 -45.74 1.86 39.60
C VAL A 744 -46.78 1.01 40.37
N PRO A 745 -48.05 0.96 39.95
CA PRO A 745 -49.02 0.07 40.58
C PRO A 745 -48.63 -1.41 40.38
N LYS A 746 -48.80 -2.23 41.43
CA LYS A 746 -48.38 -3.66 41.50
C LYS A 746 -48.73 -4.50 40.27
N LEU A 747 -49.91 -4.28 39.68
CA LEU A 747 -50.39 -5.06 38.53
C LEU A 747 -49.56 -4.86 37.25
N LYS A 748 -48.81 -3.77 37.12
CA LYS A 748 -47.93 -3.52 35.97
C LYS A 748 -46.46 -3.81 36.23
N HIS A 749 -46.07 -4.08 37.49
CA HIS A 749 -44.65 -4.24 37.86
C HIS A 749 -44.01 -5.49 37.27
N VAL A 750 -44.77 -6.57 37.09
CA VAL A 750 -44.26 -7.84 36.53
C VAL A 750 -43.79 -7.65 35.09
N ASP A 751 -44.58 -6.95 34.27
CA ASP A 751 -44.26 -6.71 32.87
C ASP A 751 -43.03 -5.81 32.70
N TRP A 752 -42.93 -4.71 33.47
CA TRP A 752 -41.79 -3.80 33.36
C TRP A 752 -40.47 -4.39 33.85
N ARG A 753 -40.51 -5.27 34.86
CA ARG A 753 -39.32 -5.98 35.31
C ARG A 753 -38.81 -6.93 34.23
N ALA A 754 -39.70 -7.63 33.54
CA ALA A 754 -39.32 -8.47 32.41
C ALA A 754 -38.68 -7.64 31.29
N VAL A 755 -39.23 -6.46 30.96
CA VAL A 755 -38.63 -5.53 30.00
C VAL A 755 -37.23 -5.08 30.45
N ALA A 756 -37.04 -4.72 31.72
CA ALA A 756 -35.74 -4.32 32.25
C ALA A 756 -34.71 -5.45 32.17
N HIS A 757 -35.12 -6.69 32.41
CA HIS A 757 -34.26 -7.87 32.23
C HIS A 757 -33.89 -8.10 30.76
N CYS A 758 -34.85 -7.99 29.84
CA CYS A 758 -34.58 -8.11 28.40
C CYS A 758 -33.60 -7.02 27.93
N LEU A 759 -33.82 -5.77 28.35
CA LEU A 759 -32.88 -4.69 28.04
C LEU A 759 -31.49 -4.96 28.61
N GLY A 760 -31.39 -5.51 29.83
CA GLY A 760 -30.11 -5.87 30.42
C GLY A 760 -29.34 -6.96 29.68
N ALA A 761 -30.04 -7.96 29.16
CA ALA A 761 -29.41 -9.00 28.36
C ALA A 761 -29.03 -8.53 26.95
N TRP A 762 -29.73 -7.52 26.40
CA TRP A 762 -29.37 -6.90 25.12
C TRP A 762 -28.34 -5.78 25.24
N SER A 763 -28.06 -5.34 26.47
CA SER A 763 -27.08 -4.32 26.78
C SER A 763 -25.68 -4.82 26.39
N ALA A 764 -25.14 -4.31 25.28
CA ALA A 764 -23.92 -4.82 24.64
C ALA A 764 -22.79 -3.78 24.61
N LEU A 765 -22.79 -2.79 25.52
CA LEU A 765 -21.69 -1.82 25.62
C LEU A 765 -20.38 -2.49 26.03
N ASP A 766 -20.45 -3.49 26.91
CA ASP A 766 -19.29 -4.31 27.29
C ASP A 766 -18.74 -5.11 26.11
N VAL A 767 -19.63 -5.70 25.30
CA VAL A 767 -19.26 -6.39 24.07
C VAL A 767 -18.61 -5.44 23.07
N ALA A 768 -19.17 -4.23 22.87
CA ALA A 768 -18.58 -3.21 22.00
C ALA A 768 -17.19 -2.77 22.49
N LEU A 769 -17.00 -2.60 23.80
CA LEU A 769 -15.70 -2.24 24.36
C LEU A 769 -14.66 -3.36 24.17
N ILE A 770 -15.06 -4.62 24.35
CA ILE A 770 -14.20 -5.78 24.09
C ILE A 770 -13.81 -5.82 22.60
N SER A 771 -14.78 -5.65 21.69
CA SER A 771 -14.52 -5.59 20.25
C SER A 771 -13.57 -4.45 19.86
N MET A 772 -13.75 -3.26 20.45
CA MET A 772 -12.86 -2.12 20.22
C MET A 772 -11.41 -2.46 20.64
N ILE A 773 -11.23 -3.07 21.82
CA ILE A 773 -9.90 -3.49 22.28
C ILE A 773 -9.30 -4.54 21.34
N ILE A 774 -10.10 -5.53 20.92
CA ILE A 774 -9.67 -6.55 19.95
C ILE A 774 -9.22 -5.90 18.65
N THR A 775 -10.02 -5.00 18.08
CA THR A 775 -9.68 -4.27 16.86
C THR A 775 -8.39 -3.47 17.03
N MET A 776 -8.20 -2.75 18.14
CA MET A 776 -6.97 -2.00 18.37
C MET A 776 -5.73 -2.89 18.51
N LEU A 777 -5.85 -4.05 19.17
CA LEU A 777 -4.78 -5.02 19.29
C LEU A 777 -4.44 -5.68 17.94
N GLU A 778 -5.46 -5.99 17.14
CA GLU A 778 -5.32 -6.56 15.81
C GLU A 778 -4.58 -5.59 14.89
N LEU A 779 -5.06 -4.35 14.79
CA LEU A 779 -4.47 -3.32 13.96
C LEU A 779 -3.06 -2.92 14.41
N GLY A 780 -2.79 -2.96 15.72
CA GLY A 780 -1.48 -2.69 16.27
C GLY A 780 -0.46 -3.80 16.00
N ALA A 781 -0.93 -5.04 15.80
CA ALA A 781 -0.07 -6.18 15.49
C ALA A 781 0.04 -6.47 13.99
N SER A 782 -0.93 -6.03 13.18
CA SER A 782 -0.94 -6.25 11.73
C SER A 782 0.06 -5.35 11.02
N ASP A 783 1.07 -5.95 10.39
CA ASP A 783 1.89 -5.27 9.38
C ASP A 783 1.15 -5.29 8.04
N PHE A 784 0.41 -4.22 7.73
CA PHE A 784 -0.34 -4.09 6.46
C PHE A 784 0.53 -4.22 5.21
N ILE A 785 1.84 -4.01 5.34
CA ILE A 785 2.82 -4.28 4.31
C ILE A 785 3.72 -5.36 4.87
N HIS A 786 3.56 -6.58 4.37
CA HIS A 786 4.48 -7.66 4.65
C HIS A 786 5.83 -7.34 3.99
N LEU A 787 6.62 -6.53 4.68
CA LEU A 787 8.00 -6.27 4.32
C LEU A 787 8.77 -7.55 4.59
N TRP A 788 9.45 -8.06 3.56
CA TRP A 788 10.37 -9.18 3.73
C TRP A 788 11.40 -8.83 4.82
N PRO A 789 11.92 -9.80 5.58
CA PRO A 789 12.90 -9.55 6.63
C PRO A 789 14.05 -8.65 6.17
N ASP A 790 14.55 -8.87 4.95
CA ASP A 790 15.61 -8.08 4.32
C ASP A 790 15.19 -6.62 4.04
N GLN A 791 13.92 -6.39 3.71
CA GLN A 791 13.35 -5.06 3.50
C GLN A 791 13.13 -4.36 4.84
N LYS A 792 12.62 -5.07 5.86
CA LYS A 792 12.53 -4.54 7.23
C LYS A 792 13.91 -4.16 7.76
N GLU A 793 14.92 -5.00 7.56
CA GLU A 793 16.28 -4.72 8.02
C GLU A 793 16.86 -3.50 7.30
N LYS A 794 16.75 -3.46 5.96
CA LYS A 794 17.20 -2.31 5.16
C LYS A 794 16.49 -1.01 5.54
N MET A 795 15.19 -1.05 5.84
CA MET A 795 14.44 0.11 6.30
C MET A 795 14.82 0.52 7.73
N SER A 796 14.97 -0.44 8.64
CA SER A 796 15.37 -0.16 10.04
C SER A 796 16.78 0.44 10.14
N ARG A 797 17.68 0.08 9.22
CA ARG A 797 19.01 0.71 9.11
C ARG A 797 18.93 2.12 8.54
N ARG A 798 18.07 2.36 7.54
CA ARG A 798 17.85 3.70 6.97
C ARG A 798 17.17 4.68 7.92
N HIS A 799 16.42 4.21 8.91
CA HIS A 799 15.73 5.09 9.85
C HIS A 799 16.57 5.43 11.09
N ARG A 800 17.60 4.61 11.37
CA ARG A 800 18.60 4.86 12.42
C ARG A 800 19.74 5.76 11.96
N LEU A 801 19.91 5.87 10.64
CA LEU A 801 20.75 6.86 9.95
C LEU A 801 19.88 8.08 9.65
#